data_AF-A0AAD3D634-F1
#
_entry.id   AF-A0AAD3D634-F1
#
_cell.length_a   1.000
_cell.length_b   1.000
_cell.length_c   1.000
_cell.angle_alpha   90.00
_cell.angle_beta   90.00
_cell.angle_gamma   90.00
#
_symmetry.space_group_name_H-M   'P 1'
#
loop_
_entity.id
_entity.type
_entity.pdbx_description
1 polymer ?
#
loop_
_entity_poly.entity_id
_entity_poly.type
_entity_poly.pdbx_seq_one_letter_code
_entity_poly.pdbx_strand_id
1 'polypeptide(L)'
;MSTDLLDEDSLAYVDKTWLDTVVVLGISCFILCLMKLSKVSSARMGLVYGIIGMIALLVGYWLDETYTFDHGTWIIGASMAPGLVLGIWSAVSVEMTGLPEMVGAFNGLGGLAAALEGIGLYLDPNATELIRSNKRIDTLDDSMLWVQAIATILSIVIGCMTFTGSCIAVMKLHGTIASKPRIPPFRWFFNFILAAGIIVCSILAFNGNGRGWNNRDDGLAMICVVTGLSCIWGVLSVLAIGGGDMPVSISFLNSLSGFSTSAAGFMMVNKALVISGAFVGCSGIILTLVMCNAMNRSIANVLIGGFGDTGGSPKPKSGSSDEQGVATEVTAEDVVDKLTSARNVIIVPGYGMAVAKAQHAIADITSLLRSRGINVRFAIHPVAGRLPGHMNVLLSEARVPYDIVLGMDEINQDFPDTDVVLVIGANDTVNPAAQTDPSSPIAGMPVLEVWKAKQTIVMKRSLRVGYAGVENPLFFKPNNAMYLGDAKKSVERLIELVRAKTPNVVEISAEDKKNDDVEKQQLLKGLEPVDKFIAEIPQLQDEAFLSIGVSNETGEDEKRVALVPEGVKRLLKKGMLVYVEAGSGEYAGFMDSAYEDAGAKIVPYASSVIQNADVIIKVKEVRLVDLETFREGQTVISFVSPRTDDGKGLMEKAASLNLNLLAVDAIPRISRAQSLDVLSSQAKIAGYRSVIEAMHVYQRFLNGEVTAAGKFDPCKVLVVGAGVAGLAAIGTAVNMGAIVRAFDTRLETKDQVESMGGEFLVLHFDNEDGGDEAGYAKTMSKEFYEKEMQMFKEQAKECQIIITTAAIPGRPAPKLIMKEAVDNMQPGSVIVDLAGATGGNCELTETGHVKEYNGVTIIGVTDLISRMAWQSSSMYSNNMANLMELLCPQSSEVEKRKLFINMEDTVIRGMTVVKGGQVTWPPPQEVTKTAAQKKKSEEWNEDDHSSVLPKTESFFAKRVYDLASVGELFALGFGLFFFGIVGAYAHYYFVNQLLFFIISGVLGYYLINNVEPALFSPLMSTSNSLSGVVILGGMLMASLPNGSASQILGCAAISVAAVNVFGGFAVSYRMLLMFKTES
;
A
#
# COMPACT_ATOMS: atom_id res chain seq x y z
N MET A 1 59.73 -42.66 7.18
CA MET A 1 58.73 -43.08 8.17
C MET A 1 58.51 -41.89 9.08
N SER A 2 57.39 -41.18 9.09
CA SER A 2 56.04 -41.50 8.64
C SER A 2 55.28 -40.19 8.42
N THR A 3 54.77 -39.97 7.21
CA THR A 3 53.83 -38.91 6.85
C THR A 3 52.42 -39.49 6.77
N ASP A 4 51.98 -40.19 7.83
CA ASP A 4 50.70 -40.93 7.86
C ASP A 4 49.93 -40.68 9.17
N LEU A 5 49.65 -39.42 9.51
CA LEU A 5 48.82 -39.06 10.67
C LEU A 5 47.89 -37.86 10.42
N LEU A 6 47.44 -37.66 9.18
CA LEU A 6 46.18 -36.97 8.94
C LEU A 6 45.18 -38.06 8.58
N ASP A 7 44.34 -38.44 9.55
CA ASP A 7 43.23 -39.36 9.36
C ASP A 7 42.44 -38.97 8.09
N GLU A 8 42.16 -39.92 7.20
CA GLU A 8 41.27 -39.71 6.03
C GLU A 8 39.92 -39.11 6.45
N ASP A 9 39.48 -39.36 7.70
CA ASP A 9 38.29 -38.77 8.30
C ASP A 9 38.37 -37.25 8.52
N SER A 10 39.57 -36.71 8.76
CA SER A 10 39.78 -35.27 8.97
C SER A 10 39.83 -34.48 7.67
N LEU A 11 40.37 -35.07 6.59
CA LEU A 11 40.34 -34.50 5.24
C LEU A 11 38.93 -34.51 4.64
N ALA A 12 38.15 -35.60 4.86
CA ALA A 12 36.75 -35.69 4.43
C ALA A 12 35.80 -34.70 5.15
N TYR A 13 36.15 -34.24 6.37
CA TYR A 13 35.37 -33.25 7.13
C TYR A 13 35.57 -31.81 6.59
N VAL A 14 36.74 -31.53 6.03
CA VAL A 14 37.08 -30.25 5.38
C VAL A 14 36.46 -30.16 3.98
N ASP A 15 36.32 -31.29 3.26
CA ASP A 15 35.73 -31.33 1.91
C ASP A 15 34.22 -31.03 1.85
N LYS A 16 33.46 -31.20 2.94
CA LYS A 16 32.00 -30.92 2.95
C LYS A 16 31.60 -29.57 3.56
N THR A 17 32.53 -28.87 4.22
CA THR A 17 32.24 -27.59 4.90
C THR A 17 32.05 -26.44 3.91
N TRP A 18 32.72 -26.47 2.75
CA TRP A 18 32.60 -25.41 1.75
C TRP A 18 31.25 -25.47 1.00
N LEU A 19 30.76 -26.67 0.62
CA LEU A 19 29.47 -26.80 -0.04
C LEU A 19 28.32 -26.39 0.90
N ASP A 20 28.38 -26.80 2.18
CA ASP A 20 27.42 -26.34 3.20
C ASP A 20 27.47 -24.80 3.34
N THR A 21 28.65 -24.17 3.21
CA THR A 21 28.79 -22.70 3.20
C THR A 21 28.14 -22.06 1.97
N VAL A 22 28.29 -22.68 0.79
CA VAL A 22 27.60 -22.23 -0.44
C VAL A 22 26.08 -22.36 -0.29
N VAL A 23 25.60 -23.44 0.34
CA VAL A 23 24.16 -23.61 0.65
C VAL A 23 23.69 -22.49 1.57
N VAL A 24 24.42 -22.17 2.64
CA VAL A 24 24.09 -21.05 3.54
C VAL A 24 24.02 -19.72 2.77
N LEU A 25 24.99 -19.45 1.90
CA LEU A 25 25.00 -18.26 1.05
C LEU A 25 23.79 -18.21 0.12
N GLY A 26 23.49 -19.31 -0.57
CA GLY A 26 22.37 -19.43 -1.50
C GLY A 26 21.03 -19.19 -0.80
N ILE A 27 20.81 -19.85 0.33
CA ILE A 27 19.60 -19.68 1.15
C ILE A 27 19.49 -18.26 1.70
N SER A 28 20.59 -17.67 2.19
CA SER A 28 20.60 -16.28 2.67
C SER A 28 20.20 -15.30 1.55
N CYS A 29 20.69 -15.53 0.34
CA CYS A 29 20.30 -14.77 -0.84
C CYS A 29 18.82 -14.96 -1.19
N PHE A 30 18.26 -16.16 -1.06
CA PHE A 30 16.81 -16.39 -1.26
C PHE A 30 15.96 -15.66 -0.21
N ILE A 31 16.41 -15.63 1.05
CA ILE A 31 15.75 -14.84 2.11
C ILE A 31 15.79 -13.34 1.76
N LEU A 32 16.96 -12.82 1.40
CA LEU A 32 17.12 -11.41 0.98
C LEU A 32 16.30 -11.07 -0.27
N CYS A 33 16.16 -12.04 -1.19
CA CYS A 33 15.33 -11.91 -2.38
C CYS A 33 13.88 -11.60 -1.99
N LEU A 34 13.27 -12.46 -1.17
CA LEU A 34 11.89 -12.30 -0.72
C LEU A 34 11.72 -11.05 0.17
N MET A 35 12.66 -10.79 1.08
CA MET A 35 12.64 -9.58 1.92
C MET A 35 12.60 -8.30 1.09
N LYS A 36 13.45 -8.19 0.07
CA LYS A 36 13.52 -6.98 -0.76
C LYS A 36 12.42 -6.91 -1.83
N LEU A 37 11.80 -8.04 -2.17
CA LEU A 37 10.58 -8.10 -2.99
C LEU A 37 9.31 -7.67 -2.24
N SER A 38 9.40 -7.22 -0.99
CA SER A 38 8.26 -6.67 -0.25
C SER A 38 7.86 -5.25 -0.68
N LYS A 39 8.81 -4.46 -1.20
CA LYS A 39 8.60 -3.05 -1.59
C LYS A 39 9.07 -2.79 -3.02
N VAL A 40 8.32 -1.99 -3.79
CA VAL A 40 8.64 -1.71 -5.21
C VAL A 40 10.04 -1.10 -5.37
N SER A 41 10.45 -0.22 -4.45
CA SER A 41 11.75 0.46 -4.48
C SER A 41 12.95 -0.49 -4.34
N SER A 42 12.80 -1.59 -3.59
CA SER A 42 13.86 -2.59 -3.40
C SER A 42 13.68 -3.86 -4.24
N ALA A 43 12.54 -4.02 -4.93
CA ALA A 43 12.16 -5.25 -5.61
C ALA A 43 13.20 -5.73 -6.64
N ARG A 44 13.78 -4.80 -7.42
CA ARG A 44 14.84 -5.12 -8.39
C ARG A 44 16.08 -5.71 -7.72
N MET A 45 16.52 -5.13 -6.61
CA MET A 45 17.63 -5.67 -5.84
C MET A 45 17.28 -7.03 -5.24
N GLY A 46 16.03 -7.23 -4.79
CA GLY A 46 15.53 -8.53 -4.34
C GLY A 46 15.71 -9.60 -5.41
N LEU A 47 15.26 -9.34 -6.64
CA LEU A 47 15.45 -10.28 -7.75
C LEU A 47 16.92 -10.63 -7.99
N VAL A 48 17.82 -9.65 -7.93
CA VAL A 48 19.27 -9.88 -8.09
C VAL A 48 19.81 -10.84 -7.02
N TYR A 49 19.39 -10.70 -5.76
CA TYR A 49 19.77 -11.68 -4.72
C TYR A 49 19.28 -13.09 -5.06
N GLY A 50 18.05 -13.23 -5.59
CA GLY A 50 17.53 -14.53 -6.01
C GLY A 50 18.39 -15.19 -7.09
N ILE A 51 18.79 -14.41 -8.11
CA ILE A 51 19.66 -14.87 -9.19
C ILE A 51 21.05 -15.28 -8.66
N ILE A 52 21.66 -14.44 -7.81
CA ILE A 52 22.97 -14.72 -7.20
C ILE A 52 22.89 -16.01 -6.37
N GLY A 53 21.84 -16.17 -5.56
CA GLY A 53 21.64 -17.37 -4.74
C GLY A 53 21.51 -18.63 -5.58
N MET A 54 20.75 -18.58 -6.67
CA MET A 54 20.58 -19.73 -7.56
C MET A 54 21.87 -20.08 -8.29
N ILE A 55 22.61 -19.08 -8.78
CA ILE A 55 23.92 -19.29 -9.43
C ILE A 55 24.90 -19.89 -8.43
N ALA A 56 24.96 -19.38 -7.20
CA ALA A 56 25.84 -19.90 -6.16
C ALA A 56 25.55 -21.38 -5.90
N LEU A 57 24.28 -21.77 -5.75
CA LEU A 57 23.89 -23.16 -5.58
C LEU A 57 24.28 -24.00 -6.81
N LEU A 58 23.89 -23.59 -8.02
CA LEU A 58 24.21 -24.35 -9.25
C LEU A 58 25.71 -24.56 -9.41
N VAL A 59 26.52 -23.52 -9.24
CA VAL A 59 27.97 -23.60 -9.36
C VAL A 59 28.58 -24.42 -8.23
N GLY A 60 28.14 -24.24 -6.99
CA GLY A 60 28.63 -25.01 -5.85
C GLY A 60 28.39 -26.50 -6.02
N TYR A 61 27.16 -26.89 -6.38
CA TYR A 61 26.83 -28.28 -6.65
C TYR A 61 27.49 -28.83 -7.92
N TRP A 62 27.78 -27.98 -8.91
CA TRP A 62 28.55 -28.40 -10.08
C TRP A 62 30.02 -28.67 -9.72
N LEU A 63 30.63 -27.89 -8.82
CA LEU A 63 32.03 -28.07 -8.44
C LEU A 63 32.25 -29.22 -7.44
N ASP A 64 31.18 -29.74 -6.82
CA ASP A 64 31.26 -30.86 -5.91
C ASP A 64 31.49 -32.18 -6.65
N GLU A 65 32.51 -32.94 -6.24
CA GLU A 65 32.91 -34.17 -6.90
C GLU A 65 31.83 -35.27 -6.83
N THR A 66 30.94 -35.23 -5.82
CA THR A 66 29.78 -36.14 -5.71
C THR A 66 28.82 -36.00 -6.90
N TYR A 67 28.79 -34.82 -7.51
CA TYR A 67 27.89 -34.47 -8.61
C TYR A 67 28.56 -34.56 -9.98
N THR A 68 29.90 -34.69 -10.05
CA THR A 68 30.63 -34.56 -11.30
C THR A 68 31.66 -35.66 -11.61
N PHE A 69 31.78 -36.69 -10.76
CA PHE A 69 32.73 -37.78 -10.97
C PHE A 69 32.62 -38.48 -12.35
N ASP A 70 33.77 -38.83 -12.92
CA ASP A 70 34.05 -39.51 -14.20
C ASP A 70 33.45 -38.91 -15.50
N HIS A 71 32.16 -38.54 -15.53
CA HIS A 71 31.43 -38.10 -16.73
C HIS A 71 30.32 -37.06 -16.51
N GLY A 72 29.97 -36.71 -15.26
CA GLY A 72 28.77 -35.91 -14.94
C GLY A 72 28.80 -34.44 -15.39
N THR A 73 30.00 -33.85 -15.48
CA THR A 73 30.18 -32.39 -15.70
C THR A 73 29.61 -31.90 -17.03
N TRP A 74 29.85 -32.64 -18.13
CA TRP A 74 29.35 -32.23 -19.46
C TRP A 74 27.89 -32.64 -19.68
N ILE A 75 27.45 -33.75 -19.09
CA ILE A 75 26.06 -34.25 -19.18
C ILE A 75 25.10 -33.27 -18.51
N ILE A 76 25.47 -32.78 -17.31
CA ILE A 76 24.70 -31.76 -16.59
C ILE A 76 24.58 -30.50 -17.44
N GLY A 77 25.69 -29.99 -17.98
CA GLY A 77 25.69 -28.81 -18.85
C GLY A 77 24.87 -28.99 -20.12
N ALA A 78 25.02 -30.13 -20.80
CA ALA A 78 24.27 -30.47 -22.01
C ALA A 78 22.75 -30.61 -21.74
N SER A 79 22.37 -31.14 -20.58
CA SER A 79 20.97 -31.29 -20.17
C SER A 79 20.34 -29.95 -19.75
N MET A 80 21.13 -29.04 -19.17
CA MET A 80 20.64 -27.72 -18.74
C MET A 80 20.44 -26.75 -19.92
N ALA A 81 21.27 -26.86 -20.96
CA ALA A 81 21.27 -25.92 -22.08
C ALA A 81 19.92 -25.78 -22.83
N PRO A 82 19.20 -26.87 -23.18
CA PRO A 82 17.88 -26.76 -23.81
C PRO A 82 16.88 -26.02 -22.93
N GLY A 83 16.87 -26.31 -21.62
CA GLY A 83 15.97 -25.66 -20.68
C GLY A 83 16.27 -24.18 -20.49
N LEU A 84 17.54 -23.80 -20.43
CA LEU A 84 17.98 -22.40 -20.42
C LEU A 84 17.50 -21.64 -21.65
N VAL A 85 17.75 -22.19 -22.85
CA VAL A 85 17.37 -21.55 -24.11
C VAL A 85 15.85 -21.42 -24.22
N LEU A 86 15.11 -22.49 -23.95
CA LEU A 86 13.65 -22.50 -24.02
C LEU A 86 13.03 -21.58 -22.96
N GLY A 87 13.55 -21.56 -21.73
CA GLY A 87 13.07 -20.70 -20.66
C GLY A 87 13.21 -19.22 -20.99
N ILE A 88 14.41 -18.79 -21.39
CA ILE A 88 14.67 -17.39 -21.77
C ILE A 88 13.87 -17.01 -23.02
N TRP A 89 13.86 -17.86 -24.06
CA TRP A 89 13.11 -17.59 -25.28
C TRP A 89 11.62 -17.43 -25.01
N SER A 90 11.03 -18.31 -24.20
CA SER A 90 9.63 -18.23 -23.81
C SER A 90 9.35 -16.93 -23.05
N ALA A 91 10.16 -16.60 -22.04
CA ALA A 91 10.02 -15.41 -21.22
C ALA A 91 10.06 -14.09 -22.02
N VAL A 92 10.91 -14.01 -23.02
CA VAL A 92 11.06 -12.83 -23.88
C VAL A 92 9.94 -12.75 -24.93
N SER A 93 9.45 -13.89 -25.40
CA SER A 93 8.47 -13.95 -26.50
C SER A 93 7.01 -13.77 -26.05
N VAL A 94 6.68 -14.00 -24.77
CA VAL A 94 5.30 -13.93 -24.29
C VAL A 94 4.77 -12.49 -24.23
N GLU A 95 3.50 -12.28 -24.56
CA GLU A 95 2.82 -11.02 -24.28
C GLU A 95 2.47 -10.89 -22.79
N MET A 96 2.43 -9.67 -22.24
CA MET A 96 2.11 -9.49 -20.81
C MET A 96 0.70 -9.97 -20.43
N THR A 97 -0.23 -10.00 -21.39
CA THR A 97 -1.56 -10.60 -21.21
C THR A 97 -1.54 -12.12 -21.06
N GLY A 98 -0.51 -12.79 -21.60
CA GLY A 98 -0.30 -14.24 -21.50
C GLY A 98 0.55 -14.66 -20.30
N LEU A 99 0.97 -13.70 -19.46
CA LEU A 99 1.78 -13.95 -18.29
C LEU A 99 1.18 -14.98 -17.30
N PRO A 100 -0.15 -14.99 -17.01
CA PRO A 100 -0.71 -15.98 -16.10
C PRO A 100 -0.55 -17.43 -16.60
N GLU A 101 -0.64 -17.63 -17.91
CA GLU A 101 -0.45 -18.94 -18.56
C GLU A 101 1.00 -19.39 -18.46
N MET A 102 1.94 -18.48 -18.66
CA MET A 102 3.37 -18.78 -18.56
C MET A 102 3.78 -19.16 -17.13
N VAL A 103 3.36 -18.38 -16.12
CA VAL A 103 3.65 -18.68 -14.71
C VAL A 103 3.07 -20.03 -14.31
N GLY A 104 1.84 -20.33 -14.74
CA GLY A 104 1.22 -21.65 -14.54
C GLY A 104 2.02 -22.78 -15.21
N ALA A 105 2.49 -22.58 -16.44
CA ALA A 105 3.26 -23.59 -17.17
C ALA A 105 4.62 -23.89 -16.50
N PHE A 106 5.38 -22.86 -16.12
CA PHE A 106 6.67 -23.03 -15.44
C PHE A 106 6.53 -23.76 -14.11
N ASN A 107 5.49 -23.44 -13.33
CA ASN A 107 5.18 -24.17 -12.10
C ASN A 107 4.90 -25.66 -12.35
N GLY A 108 4.13 -25.98 -13.39
CA GLY A 108 3.89 -27.36 -13.79
C GLY A 108 5.18 -28.11 -14.12
N LEU A 109 6.14 -27.46 -14.79
CA LEU A 109 7.44 -28.05 -15.12
C LEU A 109 8.32 -28.30 -13.87
N GLY A 110 8.25 -27.44 -12.86
CA GLY A 110 8.91 -27.69 -11.56
C GLY A 110 8.35 -28.93 -10.85
N GLY A 111 7.02 -29.10 -10.86
CA GLY A 111 6.38 -30.32 -10.35
C GLY A 111 6.74 -31.57 -11.15
N LEU A 112 6.82 -31.45 -12.48
CA LEU A 112 7.26 -32.54 -13.35
C LEU A 112 8.70 -32.95 -13.07
N ALA A 113 9.61 -31.98 -12.85
CA ALA A 113 10.98 -32.26 -12.45
C ALA A 113 10.99 -33.18 -11.21
N ALA A 114 10.38 -32.74 -10.10
CA ALA A 114 10.33 -33.50 -8.85
C ALA A 114 9.71 -34.90 -9.00
N ALA A 115 8.70 -35.06 -9.87
CA ALA A 115 8.11 -36.36 -10.15
C ALA A 115 9.09 -37.29 -10.91
N LEU A 116 9.80 -36.76 -11.91
CA LEU A 116 10.85 -37.49 -12.63
C LEU A 116 11.97 -37.90 -11.67
N GLU A 117 12.30 -37.08 -10.67
CA GLU A 117 13.29 -37.42 -9.66
C GLU A 117 12.85 -38.58 -8.77
N GLY A 118 11.60 -38.57 -8.32
CA GLY A 118 11.05 -39.66 -7.51
C GLY A 118 11.00 -40.98 -8.29
N ILE A 119 10.54 -40.94 -9.55
CA ILE A 119 10.49 -42.12 -10.42
C ILE A 119 11.91 -42.62 -10.72
N GLY A 120 12.82 -41.69 -11.04
CA GLY A 120 14.22 -41.98 -11.34
C GLY A 120 14.91 -42.67 -10.17
N LEU A 121 14.77 -42.14 -8.96
CA LEU A 121 15.36 -42.76 -7.78
C LEU A 121 14.73 -44.12 -7.46
N TYR A 122 13.43 -44.30 -7.72
CA TYR A 122 12.78 -45.59 -7.52
C TYR A 122 13.31 -46.69 -8.45
N LEU A 123 13.65 -46.32 -9.69
CA LEU A 123 14.09 -47.27 -10.71
C LEU A 123 15.52 -47.80 -10.50
N ASP A 124 16.34 -47.11 -9.70
CA ASP A 124 17.73 -47.50 -9.44
C ASP A 124 17.97 -47.70 -7.94
N PRO A 125 17.88 -48.96 -7.47
CA PRO A 125 18.21 -49.31 -6.09
C PRO A 125 19.62 -48.91 -5.67
N ASN A 126 20.58 -48.95 -6.60
CA ASN A 126 21.98 -48.58 -6.34
C ASN A 126 22.13 -47.07 -6.15
N ALA A 127 21.26 -46.25 -6.75
CA ALA A 127 21.25 -44.81 -6.53
C ALA A 127 20.90 -44.44 -5.09
N THR A 128 20.01 -45.20 -4.45
CA THR A 128 19.65 -44.97 -3.04
C THR A 128 20.76 -45.43 -2.10
N GLU A 129 21.43 -46.54 -2.41
CA GLU A 129 22.64 -46.96 -1.69
C GLU A 129 23.78 -45.95 -1.85
N LEU A 130 23.98 -45.38 -3.05
CA LEU A 130 25.00 -44.36 -3.32
C LEU A 130 24.74 -43.07 -2.54
N ILE A 131 23.48 -42.60 -2.50
CA ILE A 131 23.10 -41.42 -1.72
C ILE A 131 23.37 -41.64 -0.23
N ARG A 132 23.18 -42.87 0.27
CA ARG A 132 23.43 -43.24 1.67
C ARG A 132 24.91 -43.38 1.98
N SER A 133 25.67 -44.06 1.13
CA SER A 133 27.11 -44.28 1.30
C SER A 133 27.88 -42.97 1.24
N ASN A 134 27.55 -42.08 0.30
CA ASN A 134 28.17 -40.75 0.20
C ASN A 134 27.84 -39.83 1.38
N LYS A 135 26.75 -40.08 2.11
CA LYS A 135 26.33 -39.25 3.26
C LYS A 135 26.61 -39.87 4.63
N ARG A 136 27.35 -40.99 4.71
CA ARG A 136 27.65 -41.70 5.96
C ARG A 136 26.39 -41.90 6.81
N ILE A 137 25.31 -42.34 6.16
CA ILE A 137 24.09 -42.79 6.85
C ILE A 137 24.34 -44.25 7.21
N ASP A 138 24.32 -44.59 8.50
CA ASP A 138 24.55 -45.95 8.98
C ASP A 138 23.60 -46.93 8.25
N THR A 139 24.17 -47.90 7.55
CA THR A 139 23.43 -48.85 6.70
C THR A 139 22.52 -49.81 7.47
N LEU A 140 22.42 -49.65 8.80
CA LEU A 140 21.73 -50.55 9.73
C LEU A 140 20.41 -49.98 10.30
N ASP A 141 20.02 -48.74 10.00
CA ASP A 141 18.78 -48.15 10.51
C ASP A 141 17.62 -48.22 9.50
N ASP A 142 16.76 -49.24 9.69
CA ASP A 142 15.56 -49.49 8.89
C ASP A 142 14.58 -48.29 8.85
N SER A 143 14.65 -47.36 9.80
CA SER A 143 13.73 -46.21 9.88
C SER A 143 13.93 -45.17 8.77
N MET A 144 15.18 -44.96 8.30
CA MET A 144 15.48 -43.98 7.25
C MET A 144 15.00 -44.44 5.86
N LEU A 145 14.93 -45.75 5.64
CA LEU A 145 14.40 -46.34 4.39
C LEU A 145 12.92 -45.98 4.22
N TRP A 146 12.13 -46.07 5.29
CA TRP A 146 10.72 -45.69 5.27
C TRP A 146 10.52 -44.19 5.03
N VAL A 147 11.35 -43.34 5.64
CA VAL A 147 11.33 -41.89 5.40
C VAL A 147 11.58 -41.58 3.92
N GLN A 148 12.61 -42.18 3.32
CA GLN A 148 12.93 -41.97 1.91
C GLN A 148 11.85 -42.53 0.98
N ALA A 149 11.26 -43.69 1.30
CA ALA A 149 10.14 -44.25 0.54
C ALA A 149 8.93 -43.31 0.55
N ILE A 150 8.54 -42.81 1.73
CA ILE A 150 7.44 -41.85 1.88
C ILE A 150 7.74 -40.57 1.11
N ALA A 151 8.95 -40.01 1.25
CA ALA A 151 9.36 -38.81 0.54
C ALA A 151 9.34 -38.99 -0.99
N THR A 152 9.75 -40.17 -1.47
CA THR A 152 9.69 -40.53 -2.90
C THR A 152 8.26 -40.54 -3.41
N ILE A 153 7.35 -41.21 -2.69
CA ILE A 153 5.92 -41.25 -3.04
C ILE A 153 5.33 -39.84 -3.06
N LEU A 154 5.61 -39.02 -2.02
CA LEU A 154 5.13 -37.65 -1.96
C LEU A 154 5.67 -36.80 -3.12
N SER A 155 6.94 -36.96 -3.51
CA SER A 155 7.53 -36.28 -4.66
C SER A 155 6.80 -36.61 -5.96
N ILE A 156 6.52 -37.90 -6.20
CA ILE A 156 5.79 -38.36 -7.39
C ILE A 156 4.34 -37.84 -7.38
N VAL A 157 3.61 -38.06 -6.28
CA VAL A 157 2.19 -37.72 -6.19
C VAL A 157 1.98 -36.22 -6.34
N ILE A 158 2.68 -35.40 -5.54
CA ILE A 158 2.54 -33.95 -5.54
C ILE A 158 3.06 -33.37 -6.87
N GLY A 159 4.19 -33.88 -7.38
CA GLY A 159 4.76 -33.45 -8.65
C GLY A 159 3.84 -33.70 -9.84
N CYS A 160 3.29 -34.92 -9.97
CA CYS A 160 2.33 -35.26 -11.02
C CYS A 160 1.03 -34.45 -10.92
N MET A 161 0.48 -34.29 -9.71
CA MET A 161 -0.72 -33.46 -9.50
C MET A 161 -0.47 -32.00 -9.90
N THR A 162 0.70 -31.47 -9.57
CA THR A 162 1.10 -30.10 -9.91
C THR A 162 1.26 -29.92 -11.41
N PHE A 163 1.92 -30.87 -12.09
CA PHE A 163 2.11 -30.84 -13.53
C PHE A 163 0.78 -30.90 -14.29
N THR A 164 -0.04 -31.93 -14.05
CA THR A 164 -1.29 -32.08 -14.80
C THR A 164 -2.33 -31.04 -14.41
N GLY A 165 -2.38 -30.64 -13.14
CA GLY A 165 -3.22 -29.53 -12.67
C GLY A 165 -2.85 -28.22 -13.36
N SER A 166 -1.56 -27.91 -13.47
CA SER A 166 -1.07 -26.71 -14.15
C SER A 166 -1.40 -26.72 -15.65
N CYS A 167 -1.27 -27.87 -16.32
CA CYS A 167 -1.71 -28.03 -17.71
C CYS A 167 -3.19 -27.67 -17.90
N ILE A 168 -4.08 -28.17 -17.03
CA ILE A 168 -5.51 -27.84 -17.09
C ILE A 168 -5.77 -26.36 -16.78
N ALA A 169 -5.06 -25.78 -15.82
CA ALA A 169 -5.18 -24.36 -15.50
C ALA A 169 -4.81 -23.48 -16.69
N VAL A 170 -3.68 -23.77 -17.34
CA VAL A 170 -3.21 -23.07 -18.55
C VAL A 170 -4.21 -23.22 -19.69
N MET A 171 -4.69 -24.43 -19.97
CA MET A 171 -5.69 -24.67 -21.03
C MET A 171 -7.01 -23.93 -20.78
N LYS A 172 -7.41 -23.74 -19.51
CA LYS A 172 -8.60 -22.95 -19.14
C LYS A 172 -8.40 -21.45 -19.28
N LEU A 173 -7.21 -20.96 -18.94
CA LEU A 173 -6.86 -19.55 -19.12
C LEU A 173 -6.78 -19.19 -20.62
N HIS A 174 -6.14 -20.05 -21.40
CA HIS A 174 -6.04 -19.91 -22.86
C HIS A 174 -7.39 -19.99 -23.56
N GLY A 175 -8.37 -20.67 -22.95
CA GLY A 175 -9.71 -20.85 -23.49
C GLY A 175 -9.88 -22.09 -24.38
N THR A 176 -8.87 -22.95 -24.47
CA THR A 176 -8.97 -24.28 -25.10
C THR A 176 -9.97 -25.17 -24.37
N ILE A 177 -10.02 -25.06 -23.03
CA ILE A 177 -11.03 -25.69 -22.18
C ILE A 177 -12.01 -24.62 -21.70
N ALA A 178 -13.30 -24.95 -21.68
CA ALA A 178 -14.34 -24.07 -21.18
C ALA A 178 -14.06 -23.61 -19.74
N SER A 179 -14.23 -22.31 -19.49
CA SER A 179 -13.97 -21.69 -18.19
C SER A 179 -14.97 -22.07 -17.09
N LYS A 180 -16.11 -22.71 -17.41
CA LYS A 180 -17.09 -23.13 -16.40
C LYS A 180 -16.56 -24.34 -15.61
N PRO A 181 -16.76 -24.42 -14.27
CA PRO A 181 -16.50 -25.61 -13.48
C PRO A 181 -17.13 -26.86 -14.10
N ARG A 182 -16.35 -27.95 -14.24
CA ARG A 182 -16.85 -29.27 -14.65
C ARG A 182 -16.69 -30.24 -13.49
N ILE A 183 -17.78 -30.43 -12.73
CA ILE A 183 -17.79 -31.29 -11.54
C ILE A 183 -18.38 -32.66 -11.94
N PRO A 184 -17.59 -33.75 -11.90
CA PRO A 184 -18.12 -35.08 -12.18
C PRO A 184 -19.09 -35.53 -11.07
N PRO A 185 -20.12 -36.34 -11.38
CA PRO A 185 -21.00 -36.91 -10.36
C PRO A 185 -20.18 -37.75 -9.38
N PHE A 186 -20.56 -37.73 -8.10
CA PHE A 186 -19.84 -38.45 -7.03
C PHE A 186 -18.34 -38.14 -6.92
N ARG A 187 -17.90 -36.93 -7.30
CA ARG A 187 -16.48 -36.51 -7.26
C ARG A 187 -15.73 -36.94 -6.00
N TRP A 188 -16.35 -36.82 -4.83
CA TRP A 188 -15.71 -37.18 -3.56
C TRP A 188 -15.45 -38.65 -3.38
N PHE A 189 -16.38 -39.49 -3.85
CA PHE A 189 -16.18 -40.92 -3.89
C PHE A 189 -15.02 -41.28 -4.82
N PHE A 190 -14.95 -40.66 -6.00
CA PHE A 190 -13.82 -40.83 -6.91
C PHE A 190 -12.49 -40.34 -6.33
N ASN A 191 -12.46 -39.16 -5.71
CA ASN A 191 -11.27 -38.63 -5.04
C ASN A 191 -10.82 -39.54 -3.89
N PHE A 192 -11.76 -40.08 -3.11
CA PHE A 192 -11.46 -41.04 -2.06
C PHE A 192 -10.87 -42.33 -2.64
N ILE A 193 -11.45 -42.86 -3.73
CA ILE A 193 -10.90 -44.04 -4.42
C ILE A 193 -9.50 -43.77 -4.96
N LEU A 194 -9.26 -42.59 -5.56
CA LEU A 194 -7.95 -42.20 -6.05
C LEU A 194 -6.93 -42.14 -4.91
N ALA A 195 -7.28 -41.50 -3.80
CA ALA A 195 -6.44 -41.42 -2.61
C ALA A 195 -6.13 -42.81 -2.02
N ALA A 196 -7.17 -43.64 -1.85
CA ALA A 196 -7.03 -45.01 -1.36
C ALA A 196 -6.18 -45.87 -2.31
N GLY A 197 -6.40 -45.77 -3.62
CA GLY A 197 -5.62 -46.46 -4.63
C GLY A 197 -4.15 -46.06 -4.62
N ILE A 198 -3.86 -44.76 -4.51
CA ILE A 198 -2.50 -44.25 -4.37
C ILE A 198 -1.85 -44.82 -3.11
N ILE A 199 -2.52 -44.79 -1.96
CA ILE A 199 -1.98 -45.32 -0.70
C ILE A 199 -1.72 -46.82 -0.81
N VAL A 200 -2.69 -47.61 -1.28
CA VAL A 200 -2.56 -49.07 -1.40
C VAL A 200 -1.45 -49.44 -2.37
N CYS A 201 -1.42 -48.86 -3.57
CA CYS A 201 -0.36 -49.12 -4.55
C CYS A 201 1.01 -48.65 -4.05
N SER A 202 1.08 -47.54 -3.31
CA SER A 202 2.32 -47.08 -2.68
C SER A 202 2.83 -48.07 -1.63
N ILE A 203 1.94 -48.58 -0.78
CA ILE A 203 2.28 -49.62 0.19
C ILE A 203 2.80 -50.87 -0.53
N LEU A 204 2.09 -51.34 -1.57
CA LEU A 204 2.49 -52.51 -2.35
C LEU A 204 3.81 -52.31 -3.12
N ALA A 205 4.08 -51.11 -3.61
CA ALA A 205 5.33 -50.77 -4.30
C ALA A 205 6.58 -50.93 -3.41
N PHE A 206 6.41 -50.88 -2.09
CA PHE A 206 7.49 -50.98 -1.10
C PHE A 206 7.37 -52.19 -0.14
N ASN A 207 6.30 -53.01 -0.21
CA ASN A 207 6.04 -54.15 0.71
C ASN A 207 6.48 -55.55 0.21
N GLY A 208 7.34 -55.63 -0.81
CA GLY A 208 7.90 -56.93 -1.25
C GLY A 208 8.74 -57.61 -0.15
N ASN A 209 8.47 -58.89 0.11
CA ASN A 209 9.07 -59.71 1.18
C ASN A 209 10.61 -59.65 1.24
N GLY A 210 11.16 -58.81 2.12
CA GLY A 210 12.52 -58.94 2.65
C GLY A 210 13.56 -57.98 2.06
N ARG A 211 13.84 -56.91 2.80
CA ARG A 211 15.11 -56.15 2.85
C ARG A 211 15.74 -55.64 1.54
N GLY A 212 15.02 -55.64 0.42
CA GLY A 212 15.48 -54.99 -0.78
C GLY A 212 14.39 -54.98 -1.84
N TRP A 213 14.42 -53.91 -2.63
CA TRP A 213 13.83 -53.62 -3.94
C TRP A 213 13.61 -54.77 -4.97
N ASN A 214 13.31 -56.00 -4.55
CA ASN A 214 13.48 -57.20 -5.37
C ASN A 214 12.18 -57.97 -5.60
N ASN A 215 11.19 -57.27 -6.16
CA ASN A 215 10.37 -57.76 -7.28
C ASN A 215 10.17 -56.57 -8.23
N ARG A 216 11.19 -56.31 -9.06
CA ARG A 216 11.28 -55.10 -9.91
C ARG A 216 10.03 -54.90 -10.77
N ASP A 217 9.45 -55.97 -11.30
CA ASP A 217 8.33 -55.87 -12.24
C ASP A 217 7.01 -55.46 -11.55
N ASP A 218 6.70 -56.07 -10.40
CA ASP A 218 5.47 -55.78 -9.65
C ASP A 218 5.52 -54.38 -8.99
N GLY A 219 6.66 -54.04 -8.38
CA GLY A 219 6.84 -52.73 -7.74
C GLY A 219 6.83 -51.57 -8.73
N LEU A 220 7.49 -51.74 -9.88
CA LEU A 220 7.45 -50.77 -10.97
C LEU A 220 6.03 -50.59 -11.50
N ALA A 221 5.28 -51.68 -11.69
CA ALA A 221 3.89 -51.59 -12.11
C ALA A 221 3.07 -50.76 -11.11
N MET A 222 3.27 -50.95 -9.79
CA MET A 222 2.59 -50.15 -8.77
C MET A 222 2.97 -48.67 -8.81
N ILE A 223 4.25 -48.32 -9.00
CA ILE A 223 4.68 -46.91 -9.15
C ILE A 223 4.11 -46.27 -10.42
N CYS A 224 4.04 -47.00 -11.53
CA CYS A 224 3.38 -46.53 -12.75
C CYS A 224 1.88 -46.27 -12.50
N VAL A 225 1.21 -47.14 -11.73
CA VAL A 225 -0.19 -46.92 -11.32
C VAL A 225 -0.31 -45.70 -10.42
N VAL A 226 0.53 -45.54 -9.40
CA VAL A 226 0.56 -44.35 -8.53
C VAL A 226 0.73 -43.07 -9.35
N THR A 227 1.66 -43.07 -10.30
CA THR A 227 1.92 -41.95 -11.22
C THR A 227 0.67 -41.63 -12.05
N GLY A 228 0.05 -42.63 -12.65
CA GLY A 228 -1.18 -42.47 -13.44
C GLY A 228 -2.36 -41.93 -12.62
N LEU A 229 -2.60 -42.48 -11.42
CA LEU A 229 -3.65 -42.02 -10.51
C LEU A 229 -3.42 -40.58 -10.05
N SER A 230 -2.16 -40.21 -9.78
CA SER A 230 -1.77 -38.85 -9.38
C SER A 230 -2.00 -37.84 -10.50
N CYS A 231 -1.65 -38.21 -11.74
CA CYS A 231 -1.94 -37.42 -12.93
C CYS A 231 -3.45 -37.19 -13.11
N ILE A 232 -4.27 -38.24 -12.96
CA ILE A 232 -5.73 -38.16 -13.02
C ILE A 232 -6.27 -37.25 -11.92
N TRP A 233 -5.74 -37.37 -10.70
CA TRP A 233 -6.16 -36.54 -9.58
C TRP A 233 -5.86 -35.05 -9.80
N GLY A 234 -4.68 -34.71 -10.34
CA GLY A 234 -4.37 -33.32 -10.73
C GLY A 234 -5.38 -32.77 -11.74
N VAL A 235 -5.70 -33.55 -12.78
CA VAL A 235 -6.71 -33.17 -13.79
C VAL A 235 -8.08 -32.95 -13.18
N LEU A 236 -8.60 -33.92 -12.40
CA LEU A 236 -9.94 -33.84 -11.82
C LEU A 236 -10.06 -32.71 -10.79
N SER A 237 -9.00 -32.42 -10.05
CA SER A 237 -8.99 -31.34 -9.06
C SER A 237 -9.16 -29.97 -9.71
N VAL A 238 -8.39 -29.67 -10.76
CA VAL A 238 -8.42 -28.36 -11.42
C VAL A 238 -9.59 -28.24 -12.41
N LEU A 239 -10.07 -29.33 -13.01
CA LEU A 239 -11.27 -29.32 -13.87
C LEU A 239 -12.52 -28.81 -13.14
N ALA A 240 -12.62 -29.06 -11.84
CA ALA A 240 -13.74 -28.61 -11.03
C ALA A 240 -13.66 -27.14 -10.59
N ILE A 241 -12.55 -26.45 -10.83
CA ILE A 241 -12.36 -25.04 -10.46
C ILE A 241 -12.81 -24.14 -11.62
N GLY A 242 -13.49 -23.02 -11.35
CA GLY A 242 -13.94 -22.08 -12.37
C GLY A 242 -12.82 -21.19 -12.92
N GLY A 243 -13.01 -20.65 -14.13
CA GLY A 243 -12.02 -19.82 -14.83
C GLY A 243 -11.62 -18.54 -14.11
N GLY A 244 -12.55 -17.93 -13.37
CA GLY A 244 -12.27 -16.75 -12.54
C GLY A 244 -11.50 -17.08 -11.25
N ASP A 245 -11.59 -18.33 -10.78
CA ASP A 245 -10.85 -18.83 -9.62
C ASP A 245 -9.49 -19.47 -10.00
N MET A 246 -9.16 -19.55 -11.29
CA MET A 246 -7.87 -20.05 -11.78
C MET A 246 -6.64 -19.35 -11.16
N PRO A 247 -6.65 -18.03 -10.87
CA PRO A 247 -5.49 -17.39 -10.25
C PRO A 247 -5.17 -18.00 -8.87
N VAL A 248 -6.20 -18.30 -8.07
CA VAL A 248 -6.06 -18.97 -6.76
C VAL A 248 -5.54 -20.39 -6.97
N SER A 249 -6.05 -21.10 -7.97
CA SER A 249 -5.55 -22.44 -8.32
C SER A 249 -4.09 -22.43 -8.73
N ILE A 250 -3.61 -21.45 -9.50
CA ILE A 250 -2.20 -21.34 -9.91
C ILE A 250 -1.32 -21.08 -8.70
N SER A 251 -1.72 -20.17 -7.81
CA SER A 251 -1.01 -19.91 -6.56
C SER A 251 -0.94 -21.17 -5.67
N PHE A 252 -2.03 -21.94 -5.60
CA PHE A 252 -2.05 -23.20 -4.85
C PHE A 252 -1.16 -24.26 -5.49
N LEU A 253 -1.20 -24.41 -6.82
CA LEU A 253 -0.29 -25.32 -7.53
C LEU A 253 1.17 -24.89 -7.37
N ASN A 254 1.45 -23.59 -7.23
CA ASN A 254 2.80 -23.07 -6.94
C ASN A 254 3.27 -23.45 -5.53
N SER A 255 2.36 -23.50 -4.57
CA SER A 255 2.67 -24.09 -3.27
C SER A 255 3.01 -25.58 -3.38
N LEU A 256 2.24 -26.34 -4.17
CA LEU A 256 2.48 -27.76 -4.35
C LEU A 256 3.84 -28.06 -5.02
N SER A 257 4.32 -27.24 -5.95
CA SER A 257 5.69 -27.41 -6.50
C SER A 257 6.78 -27.18 -5.44
N GLY A 258 6.57 -26.24 -4.51
CA GLY A 258 7.45 -26.05 -3.36
C GLY A 258 7.48 -27.28 -2.44
N PHE A 259 6.31 -27.86 -2.15
CA PHE A 259 6.23 -29.09 -1.34
C PHE A 259 6.80 -30.32 -2.06
N SER A 260 6.61 -30.46 -3.38
CA SER A 260 7.28 -31.54 -4.14
C SER A 260 8.79 -31.38 -4.13
N THR A 261 9.29 -30.14 -4.24
CA THR A 261 10.73 -29.83 -4.11
C THR A 261 11.26 -30.19 -2.71
N SER A 262 10.48 -29.91 -1.67
CA SER A 262 10.83 -30.32 -0.30
C SER A 262 10.89 -31.84 -0.16
N ALA A 263 9.90 -32.54 -0.74
CA ALA A 263 9.85 -34.00 -0.76
C ALA A 263 11.07 -34.60 -1.49
N ALA A 264 11.46 -34.04 -2.64
CA ALA A 264 12.71 -34.39 -3.32
C ALA A 264 13.94 -34.14 -2.42
N GLY A 265 13.93 -33.05 -1.62
CA GLY A 265 14.96 -32.77 -0.64
C GLY A 265 15.05 -33.78 0.51
N PHE A 266 13.92 -34.21 1.06
CA PHE A 266 13.88 -35.29 2.07
C PHE A 266 14.36 -36.62 1.46
N MET A 267 13.91 -36.92 0.25
CA MET A 267 14.28 -38.11 -0.51
C MET A 267 15.80 -38.19 -0.74
N MET A 268 16.43 -37.10 -1.21
CA MET A 268 17.87 -37.05 -1.51
C MET A 268 18.75 -36.58 -0.34
N VAL A 269 18.15 -36.36 0.83
CA VAL A 269 18.81 -35.84 2.03
C VAL A 269 19.52 -34.48 1.78
N ASN A 270 18.94 -33.61 0.94
CA ASN A 270 19.54 -32.34 0.51
C ASN A 270 18.91 -31.14 1.24
N LYS A 271 19.72 -30.45 2.06
CA LYS A 271 19.26 -29.29 2.87
C LYS A 271 18.75 -28.13 2.00
N ALA A 272 19.42 -27.83 0.89
CA ALA A 272 19.04 -26.72 0.00
C ALA A 272 17.65 -26.93 -0.61
N LEU A 273 17.34 -28.15 -1.05
CA LEU A 273 16.04 -28.53 -1.57
C LEU A 273 14.94 -28.46 -0.51
N VAL A 274 15.19 -28.99 0.70
CA VAL A 274 14.23 -28.95 1.82
C VAL A 274 13.90 -27.51 2.20
N ILE A 275 14.91 -26.68 2.42
CA ILE A 275 14.77 -25.30 2.86
C ILE A 275 14.04 -24.47 1.79
N SER A 276 14.53 -24.51 0.55
CA SER A 276 13.98 -23.71 -0.55
C SER A 276 12.57 -24.16 -0.93
N GLY A 277 12.32 -25.47 -0.94
CA GLY A 277 10.98 -26.02 -1.17
C GLY A 277 9.99 -25.59 -0.10
N ALA A 278 10.39 -25.61 1.18
CA ALA A 278 9.54 -25.19 2.29
C ALA A 278 9.19 -23.70 2.19
N PHE A 279 10.15 -22.85 1.84
CA PHE A 279 9.91 -21.42 1.60
C PHE A 279 8.84 -21.21 0.54
N VAL A 280 8.99 -21.83 -0.63
CA VAL A 280 8.05 -21.65 -1.75
C VAL A 280 6.70 -22.31 -1.45
N GLY A 281 6.69 -23.47 -0.80
CA GLY A 281 5.48 -24.18 -0.43
C GLY A 281 4.61 -23.39 0.55
N CYS A 282 5.19 -22.96 1.67
CA CYS A 282 4.48 -22.15 2.65
C CYS A 282 4.10 -20.78 2.07
N SER A 283 5.00 -20.15 1.31
CA SER A 283 4.75 -18.92 0.55
C SER A 283 3.49 -18.99 -0.31
N GLY A 284 3.39 -20.03 -1.13
CA GLY A 284 2.28 -20.20 -2.06
C GLY A 284 0.94 -20.38 -1.35
N ILE A 285 0.89 -21.13 -0.24
CA ILE A 285 -0.34 -21.26 0.57
C ILE A 285 -0.78 -19.90 1.11
N ILE A 286 0.15 -19.11 1.63
CA ILE A 286 -0.18 -17.80 2.22
C ILE A 286 -0.70 -16.85 1.16
N LEU A 287 -0.04 -16.78 0.00
CA LEU A 287 -0.53 -15.98 -1.11
C LEU A 287 -1.92 -16.45 -1.56
N THR A 288 -2.16 -17.76 -1.58
CA THR A 288 -3.48 -18.35 -1.88
C THR A 288 -4.53 -17.90 -0.85
N LEU A 289 -4.19 -17.87 0.44
CA LEU A 289 -5.08 -17.40 1.51
C LEU A 289 -5.38 -15.90 1.40
N VAL A 290 -4.39 -15.07 1.11
CA VAL A 290 -4.56 -13.62 0.90
C VAL A 290 -5.52 -13.37 -0.27
N MET A 291 -5.36 -14.10 -1.37
CA MET A 291 -6.26 -14.01 -2.52
C MET A 291 -7.69 -14.49 -2.18
N CYS A 292 -7.82 -15.59 -1.46
CA CYS A 292 -9.09 -16.12 -0.97
C CYS A 292 -9.85 -15.12 -0.10
N ASN A 293 -9.15 -14.48 0.86
CA ASN A 293 -9.70 -13.45 1.72
C ASN A 293 -10.16 -12.23 0.92
N ALA A 294 -9.38 -11.79 -0.08
CA ALA A 294 -9.75 -10.69 -0.97
C ALA A 294 -10.99 -11.00 -1.86
N MET A 295 -11.37 -12.27 -2.00
CA MET A 295 -12.59 -12.71 -2.70
C MET A 295 -13.74 -13.03 -1.72
N ASN A 296 -13.52 -12.88 -0.41
CA ASN A 296 -14.37 -13.40 0.66
C ASN A 296 -14.80 -14.87 0.44
N ARG A 297 -13.86 -15.71 0.00
CA ARG A 297 -14.09 -17.15 -0.20
C ARG A 297 -13.01 -17.94 0.50
N SER A 298 -13.39 -18.95 1.28
CA SER A 298 -12.42 -19.86 1.90
C SER A 298 -11.65 -20.67 0.84
N ILE A 299 -10.41 -21.05 1.16
CA ILE A 299 -9.60 -21.93 0.31
C ILE A 299 -10.31 -23.25 0.01
N ALA A 300 -11.07 -23.75 0.99
CA ALA A 300 -11.97 -24.89 0.82
C ALA A 300 -12.97 -24.59 -0.29
N ASN A 301 -13.77 -23.53 -0.19
CA ASN A 301 -14.80 -23.20 -1.19
C ASN A 301 -14.24 -23.07 -2.62
N VAL A 302 -12.99 -22.64 -2.78
CA VAL A 302 -12.32 -22.50 -4.08
C VAL A 302 -11.78 -23.84 -4.61
N LEU A 303 -10.96 -24.56 -3.84
CA LEU A 303 -10.32 -25.80 -4.28
C LEU A 303 -11.28 -26.99 -4.31
N ILE A 304 -12.20 -27.01 -3.35
CA ILE A 304 -13.18 -28.07 -3.20
C ILE A 304 -14.30 -27.91 -4.22
N GLY A 305 -14.70 -26.69 -4.60
CA GLY A 305 -15.69 -26.44 -5.65
C GLY A 305 -16.99 -27.25 -5.47
N GLY A 306 -17.99 -26.68 -4.80
CA GLY A 306 -19.32 -27.30 -4.68
C GLY A 306 -19.94 -27.35 -3.29
N PHE A 307 -19.21 -27.01 -2.22
CA PHE A 307 -19.77 -26.98 -0.85
C PHE A 307 -20.74 -25.82 -0.55
N GLY A 308 -21.06 -25.01 -1.57
CA GLY A 308 -22.18 -24.06 -1.54
C GLY A 308 -23.18 -24.25 -2.69
N ASP A 309 -23.00 -25.28 -3.54
CA ASP A 309 -23.86 -25.56 -4.71
C ASP A 309 -24.58 -26.92 -4.60
N THR A 310 -24.35 -27.67 -3.53
CA THR A 310 -25.12 -28.89 -3.20
C THR A 310 -26.27 -28.56 -2.26
N GLY A 311 -27.27 -27.82 -2.77
CA GLY A 311 -28.42 -27.47 -1.93
C GLY A 311 -29.42 -26.52 -2.59
N GLY A 312 -29.66 -26.70 -3.89
CA GLY A 312 -30.55 -25.85 -4.66
C GLY A 312 -29.86 -24.55 -5.05
N SER A 313 -29.65 -24.35 -6.35
CA SER A 313 -29.82 -22.99 -6.87
C SER A 313 -31.11 -22.48 -6.25
N PRO A 314 -31.15 -21.33 -5.58
CA PRO A 314 -32.40 -20.62 -5.53
C PRO A 314 -32.84 -20.57 -6.99
N LYS A 315 -33.95 -21.26 -7.33
CA LYS A 315 -34.69 -20.88 -8.52
C LYS A 315 -34.71 -19.36 -8.49
N PRO A 316 -34.40 -18.67 -9.60
CA PRO A 316 -34.59 -17.22 -9.61
C PRO A 316 -35.99 -17.01 -9.06
N LYS A 317 -36.10 -16.39 -7.88
CA LYS A 317 -37.42 -16.01 -7.38
C LYS A 317 -37.94 -15.10 -8.48
N SER A 318 -38.96 -15.57 -9.20
CA SER A 318 -39.76 -14.78 -10.11
C SER A 318 -40.56 -13.76 -9.28
N GLY A 319 -39.84 -12.80 -8.71
CA GLY A 319 -40.32 -11.78 -7.78
C GLY A 319 -39.09 -11.13 -7.14
N SER A 320 -38.63 -9.94 -7.54
CA SER A 320 -39.26 -8.86 -8.29
C SER A 320 -38.33 -8.35 -9.41
N SER A 321 -38.71 -8.62 -10.65
CA SER A 321 -38.27 -7.84 -11.82
C SER A 321 -39.03 -6.50 -11.93
N ASP A 322 -39.60 -6.00 -10.82
CA ASP A 322 -40.54 -4.88 -10.81
C ASP A 322 -40.02 -3.63 -10.06
N GLU A 323 -38.80 -3.64 -9.53
CA GLU A 323 -38.21 -2.47 -8.82
C GLU A 323 -36.80 -2.07 -9.26
N GLN A 324 -36.26 -2.63 -10.35
CA GLN A 324 -34.97 -2.17 -10.89
C GLN A 324 -35.19 -1.07 -11.93
N GLY A 325 -34.64 0.12 -11.65
CA GLY A 325 -34.67 1.26 -12.56
C GLY A 325 -34.02 0.95 -13.92
N VAL A 326 -34.35 1.75 -14.94
CA VAL A 326 -33.76 1.60 -16.29
C VAL A 326 -32.29 2.03 -16.25
N ALA A 327 -31.38 1.20 -16.79
CA ALA A 327 -29.97 1.55 -16.92
C ALA A 327 -29.82 2.77 -17.87
N THR A 328 -29.16 3.83 -17.40
CA THR A 328 -28.99 5.06 -18.17
C THR A 328 -27.81 4.90 -19.13
N GLU A 329 -28.06 4.79 -20.43
CA GLU A 329 -27.00 4.77 -21.46
C GLU A 329 -26.57 6.18 -21.87
N VAL A 330 -25.27 6.36 -22.16
CA VAL A 330 -24.69 7.65 -22.57
C VAL A 330 -23.86 7.52 -23.84
N THR A 331 -23.76 8.60 -24.60
CA THR A 331 -22.93 8.68 -25.81
C THR A 331 -21.48 9.02 -25.48
N ALA A 332 -20.57 8.86 -26.45
CA ALA A 332 -19.16 9.18 -26.26
C ALA A 332 -18.98 10.69 -25.97
N GLU A 333 -19.75 11.53 -26.64
CA GLU A 333 -19.75 12.98 -26.50
C GLU A 333 -20.13 13.42 -25.08
N ASP A 334 -21.15 12.80 -24.48
CA ASP A 334 -21.58 13.03 -23.10
C ASP A 334 -20.49 12.66 -22.08
N VAL A 335 -19.83 11.52 -22.32
CA VAL A 335 -18.73 11.05 -21.47
C VAL A 335 -17.56 12.03 -21.52
N VAL A 336 -17.23 12.55 -22.70
CA VAL A 336 -16.18 13.57 -22.86
C VAL A 336 -16.54 14.88 -22.16
N ASP A 337 -17.79 15.35 -22.25
CA ASP A 337 -18.22 16.55 -21.51
C ASP A 337 -18.02 16.38 -20.01
N LYS A 338 -18.45 15.23 -19.48
CA LYS A 338 -18.25 14.91 -18.05
C LYS A 338 -16.77 14.85 -17.69
N LEU A 339 -15.93 14.17 -18.47
CA LEU A 339 -14.50 14.05 -18.22
C LEU A 339 -13.75 15.39 -18.30
N THR A 340 -14.08 16.24 -19.28
CA THR A 340 -13.43 17.55 -19.45
C THR A 340 -13.87 18.58 -18.43
N SER A 341 -15.07 18.42 -17.85
CA SER A 341 -15.56 19.25 -16.74
C SER A 341 -15.10 18.81 -15.35
N ALA A 342 -14.54 17.61 -15.21
CA ALA A 342 -14.12 17.01 -13.95
C ALA A 342 -12.77 17.56 -13.46
N ARG A 343 -12.59 17.66 -12.13
CA ARG A 343 -11.29 17.98 -11.50
C ARG A 343 -10.60 16.71 -11.00
N ASN A 344 -11.36 15.79 -10.42
CA ASN A 344 -10.87 14.50 -9.92
C ASN A 344 -11.51 13.35 -10.70
N VAL A 345 -10.67 12.55 -11.36
CA VAL A 345 -11.09 11.36 -12.11
C VAL A 345 -10.39 10.13 -11.55
N ILE A 346 -11.15 9.09 -11.22
CA ILE A 346 -10.60 7.79 -10.85
C ILE A 346 -10.93 6.78 -11.95
N ILE A 347 -9.92 6.07 -12.44
CA ILE A 347 -10.09 4.98 -13.41
C ILE A 347 -10.03 3.64 -12.66
N VAL A 348 -11.05 2.81 -12.82
CA VAL A 348 -11.16 1.49 -12.21
C VAL A 348 -11.03 0.43 -13.32
N PRO A 349 -9.82 -0.08 -13.60
CA PRO A 349 -9.62 -1.11 -14.61
C PRO A 349 -10.05 -2.48 -14.10
N GLY A 350 -10.65 -3.28 -15.00
CA GLY A 350 -10.95 -4.68 -14.76
C GLY A 350 -10.49 -5.58 -15.90
N TYR A 351 -10.80 -6.87 -15.81
CA TYR A 351 -10.35 -7.86 -16.80
C TYR A 351 -10.80 -7.55 -18.24
N GLY A 352 -11.94 -6.87 -18.42
CA GLY A 352 -12.39 -6.45 -19.75
C GLY A 352 -11.42 -5.50 -20.46
N MET A 353 -10.65 -4.69 -19.72
CA MET A 353 -9.57 -3.86 -20.28
C MET A 353 -8.47 -4.73 -20.88
N ALA A 354 -8.04 -5.77 -20.15
CA ALA A 354 -6.97 -6.68 -20.58
C ALA A 354 -7.37 -7.47 -21.83
N VAL A 355 -8.61 -7.97 -21.87
CA VAL A 355 -9.14 -8.71 -23.02
C VAL A 355 -9.18 -7.84 -24.28
N ALA A 356 -9.50 -6.56 -24.16
CA ALA A 356 -9.52 -5.62 -25.27
C ALA A 356 -8.13 -5.05 -25.63
N LYS A 357 -7.07 -5.39 -24.86
CA LYS A 357 -5.74 -4.77 -24.96
C LYS A 357 -5.81 -3.24 -24.91
N ALA A 358 -6.62 -2.69 -24.00
CA ALA A 358 -6.93 -1.26 -23.93
C ALA A 358 -5.95 -0.44 -23.05
N GLN A 359 -4.96 -1.08 -22.40
CA GLN A 359 -4.07 -0.43 -21.44
C GLN A 359 -3.32 0.77 -22.01
N HIS A 360 -2.87 0.71 -23.27
CA HIS A 360 -2.19 1.83 -23.94
C HIS A 360 -3.14 3.00 -24.22
N ALA A 361 -4.35 2.72 -24.68
CA ALA A 361 -5.37 3.75 -24.89
C ALA A 361 -5.75 4.43 -23.56
N ILE A 362 -5.78 3.66 -22.46
CA ILE A 362 -6.05 4.21 -21.13
C ILE A 362 -4.88 5.08 -20.65
N ALA A 363 -3.63 4.69 -20.89
CA ALA A 363 -2.48 5.54 -20.59
C ALA A 363 -2.50 6.85 -21.41
N ASP A 364 -2.90 6.79 -22.68
CA ASP A 364 -3.01 7.94 -23.56
C ASP A 364 -4.10 8.92 -23.09
N ILE A 365 -5.31 8.42 -22.75
CA ILE A 365 -6.37 9.28 -22.22
C ILE A 365 -6.01 9.84 -20.85
N THR A 366 -5.36 9.06 -19.97
CA THR A 366 -4.85 9.55 -18.69
C THR A 366 -3.86 10.69 -18.88
N SER A 367 -2.89 10.54 -19.78
CA SER A 367 -1.90 11.57 -20.09
C SER A 367 -2.57 12.82 -20.67
N LEU A 368 -3.54 12.64 -21.56
CA LEU A 368 -4.31 13.72 -22.17
C LEU A 368 -5.16 14.48 -21.15
N LEU A 369 -5.81 13.80 -20.20
CA LEU A 369 -6.57 14.44 -19.13
C LEU A 369 -5.65 15.15 -18.13
N ARG A 370 -4.53 14.52 -17.72
CA ARG A 370 -3.52 15.14 -16.83
C ARG A 370 -2.89 16.38 -17.47
N SER A 371 -2.67 16.39 -18.78
CA SER A 371 -2.17 17.57 -19.50
C SER A 371 -3.10 18.80 -19.40
N ARG A 372 -4.38 18.58 -19.02
CA ARG A 372 -5.35 19.64 -18.72
C ARG A 372 -5.43 20.02 -17.24
N GLY A 373 -4.52 19.51 -16.41
CA GLY A 373 -4.55 19.73 -14.97
C GLY A 373 -5.64 18.94 -14.23
N ILE A 374 -6.24 17.93 -14.88
CA ILE A 374 -7.20 17.02 -14.22
C ILE A 374 -6.40 16.01 -13.40
N ASN A 375 -6.76 15.84 -12.13
CA ASN A 375 -6.17 14.84 -11.25
C ASN A 375 -6.72 13.45 -11.60
N VAL A 376 -5.93 12.64 -12.31
CA VAL A 376 -6.30 11.28 -12.72
C VAL A 376 -5.51 10.25 -11.93
N ARG A 377 -6.23 9.35 -11.26
CA ARG A 377 -5.68 8.25 -10.45
C ARG A 377 -6.34 6.93 -10.83
N PHE A 378 -5.69 5.81 -10.51
CA PHE A 378 -6.18 4.46 -10.75
C PHE A 378 -6.49 3.77 -9.43
N ALA A 379 -7.64 3.09 -9.38
CA ALA A 379 -8.06 2.26 -8.26
C ALA A 379 -7.96 0.77 -8.65
N ILE A 380 -7.05 0.03 -8.02
CA ILE A 380 -6.85 -1.39 -8.32
C ILE A 380 -7.44 -2.26 -7.23
N HIS A 381 -8.41 -3.10 -7.62
CA HIS A 381 -8.90 -4.16 -6.75
C HIS A 381 -7.89 -5.32 -6.68
N PRO A 382 -7.60 -5.92 -5.51
CA PRO A 382 -6.58 -6.96 -5.36
C PRO A 382 -6.74 -8.17 -6.30
N VAL A 383 -8.00 -8.54 -6.59
CA VAL A 383 -8.35 -9.65 -7.50
C VAL A 383 -8.79 -9.21 -8.90
N ALA A 384 -8.51 -7.96 -9.30
CA ALA A 384 -8.78 -7.52 -10.66
C ALA A 384 -7.89 -8.27 -11.67
N GLY A 385 -8.52 -9.04 -12.56
CA GLY A 385 -7.84 -9.72 -13.67
C GLY A 385 -7.87 -11.24 -13.56
N ARG A 386 -6.73 -11.86 -13.91
CA ARG A 386 -6.53 -13.32 -13.99
C ARG A 386 -5.22 -13.78 -13.34
N LEU A 387 -4.57 -12.88 -12.61
CA LEU A 387 -3.37 -13.11 -11.81
C LEU A 387 -3.33 -12.01 -10.74
N PRO A 388 -2.84 -12.26 -9.52
CA PRO A 388 -2.67 -11.22 -8.51
C PRO A 388 -1.80 -10.07 -9.03
N GLY A 389 -2.29 -8.83 -8.98
CA GLY A 389 -1.56 -7.68 -9.53
C GLY A 389 -1.51 -7.61 -11.06
N HIS A 390 -2.36 -8.36 -11.78
CA HIS A 390 -2.39 -8.35 -13.25
C HIS A 390 -2.60 -6.93 -13.81
N MET A 391 -3.47 -6.13 -13.20
CA MET A 391 -3.70 -4.75 -13.65
C MET A 391 -2.45 -3.86 -13.47
N ASN A 392 -1.73 -4.00 -12.35
CA ASN A 392 -0.52 -3.22 -12.08
C ASN A 392 0.54 -3.46 -13.16
N VAL A 393 0.71 -4.72 -13.56
CA VAL A 393 1.68 -5.11 -14.61
C VAL A 393 1.27 -4.53 -15.98
N LEU A 394 0.00 -4.61 -16.36
CA LEU A 394 -0.48 -4.05 -17.65
C LEU A 394 -0.40 -2.53 -17.69
N LEU A 395 -0.70 -1.85 -16.58
CA LEU A 395 -0.57 -0.39 -16.49
C LEU A 395 0.90 0.04 -16.53
N SER A 396 1.78 -0.72 -15.88
CA SER A 396 3.24 -0.48 -15.94
C SER A 396 3.80 -0.71 -17.36
N GLU A 397 3.31 -1.73 -18.08
CA GLU A 397 3.62 -1.95 -19.50
C GLU A 397 3.21 -0.73 -20.35
N ALA A 398 2.03 -0.17 -20.08
CA ALA A 398 1.54 1.04 -20.71
C ALA A 398 2.23 2.32 -20.21
N ARG A 399 3.24 2.20 -19.33
CA ARG A 399 4.04 3.29 -18.74
C ARG A 399 3.21 4.28 -17.93
N VAL A 400 2.14 3.80 -17.29
CA VAL A 400 1.42 4.58 -16.28
C VAL A 400 2.32 4.73 -15.05
N PRO A 401 2.54 5.95 -14.54
CA PRO A 401 3.31 6.18 -13.32
C PRO A 401 2.74 5.42 -12.12
N TYR A 402 3.62 4.83 -11.30
CA TYR A 402 3.18 4.00 -10.17
C TYR A 402 2.50 4.80 -9.05
N ASP A 403 2.92 6.04 -8.83
CA ASP A 403 2.41 6.96 -7.80
C ASP A 403 0.91 7.26 -7.93
N ILE A 404 0.34 7.06 -9.13
CA ILE A 404 -1.09 7.23 -9.37
C ILE A 404 -1.86 5.92 -9.46
N VAL A 405 -1.21 4.79 -9.21
CA VAL A 405 -1.83 3.46 -9.19
C VAL A 405 -1.96 3.00 -7.75
N LEU A 406 -3.15 3.22 -7.18
CA LEU A 406 -3.42 3.00 -5.76
C LEU A 406 -4.16 1.68 -5.53
N GLY A 407 -3.89 1.07 -4.38
CA GLY A 407 -4.64 -0.08 -3.88
C GLY A 407 -6.05 0.31 -3.43
N MET A 408 -6.94 -0.68 -3.35
CA MET A 408 -8.32 -0.49 -2.87
C MET A 408 -8.37 0.15 -1.47
N ASP A 409 -7.52 -0.28 -0.55
CA ASP A 409 -7.51 0.22 0.83
C ASP A 409 -7.05 1.69 0.92
N GLU A 410 -6.24 2.13 -0.03
CA GLU A 410 -5.70 3.49 -0.09
C GLU A 410 -6.71 4.48 -0.70
N ILE A 411 -7.47 4.04 -1.72
CA ILE A 411 -8.30 4.92 -2.56
C ILE A 411 -9.80 4.88 -2.23
N ASN A 412 -10.29 3.89 -1.48
CA ASN A 412 -11.73 3.76 -1.21
C ASN A 412 -12.31 5.00 -0.49
N GLN A 413 -11.54 5.61 0.40
CA GLN A 413 -11.92 6.84 1.12
C GLN A 413 -12.06 8.07 0.21
N ASP A 414 -11.48 8.05 -1.00
CA ASP A 414 -11.46 9.19 -1.93
C ASP A 414 -12.65 9.18 -2.91
N PHE A 415 -13.41 8.10 -3.01
CA PHE A 415 -14.55 8.02 -3.93
C PHE A 415 -15.60 9.12 -3.70
N PRO A 416 -15.99 9.47 -2.46
CA PRO A 416 -16.94 10.57 -2.21
C PRO A 416 -16.52 11.93 -2.80
N ASP A 417 -15.21 12.22 -2.83
CA ASP A 417 -14.65 13.47 -3.34
C ASP A 417 -14.29 13.42 -4.84
N THR A 418 -14.63 12.32 -5.52
CA THR A 418 -14.34 12.10 -6.94
C THR A 418 -15.50 12.53 -7.82
N ASP A 419 -15.20 13.33 -8.86
CA ASP A 419 -16.22 13.85 -9.77
C ASP A 419 -16.71 12.79 -10.75
N VAL A 420 -15.77 12.08 -11.39
CA VAL A 420 -16.08 11.03 -12.37
C VAL A 420 -15.24 9.79 -12.10
N VAL A 421 -15.90 8.64 -11.94
CA VAL A 421 -15.26 7.33 -11.92
C VAL A 421 -15.49 6.62 -13.24
N LEU A 422 -14.41 6.25 -13.92
CA LEU A 422 -14.45 5.51 -15.17
C LEU A 422 -14.17 4.02 -14.89
N VAL A 423 -15.22 3.21 -14.89
CA VAL A 423 -15.12 1.76 -14.65
C VAL A 423 -14.94 1.04 -15.98
N ILE A 424 -13.74 0.51 -16.25
CA ILE A 424 -13.39 -0.07 -17.55
C ILE A 424 -13.28 -1.59 -17.45
N GLY A 425 -14.34 -2.29 -17.86
CA GLY A 425 -14.32 -3.75 -17.93
C GLY A 425 -14.23 -4.45 -16.57
N ALA A 426 -14.56 -3.76 -15.48
CA ALA A 426 -14.79 -4.34 -14.16
C ALA A 426 -16.30 -4.59 -13.94
N ASN A 427 -16.64 -5.59 -13.11
CA ASN A 427 -18.03 -5.87 -12.76
C ASN A 427 -18.15 -6.28 -11.28
N ASP A 428 -17.68 -7.46 -10.92
CA ASP A 428 -17.85 -7.99 -9.56
C ASP A 428 -17.11 -7.15 -8.52
N THR A 429 -15.92 -6.63 -8.86
CA THR A 429 -15.07 -5.78 -7.99
C THR A 429 -15.63 -4.40 -7.69
N VAL A 430 -16.73 -4.02 -8.35
CA VAL A 430 -17.43 -2.73 -8.17
C VAL A 430 -18.91 -2.95 -7.85
N ASN A 431 -19.30 -4.17 -7.48
CA ASN A 431 -20.69 -4.55 -7.31
C ASN A 431 -21.18 -4.23 -5.88
N PRO A 432 -22.13 -3.29 -5.69
CA PRO A 432 -22.65 -2.92 -4.37
C PRO A 432 -23.34 -4.08 -3.65
N ALA A 433 -23.82 -5.09 -4.38
CA ALA A 433 -24.48 -6.26 -3.80
C ALA A 433 -23.58 -7.01 -2.81
N ALA A 434 -22.25 -6.87 -2.91
CA ALA A 434 -21.33 -7.42 -1.93
C ALA A 434 -21.53 -6.85 -0.51
N GLN A 435 -22.00 -5.60 -0.38
CA GLN A 435 -22.27 -4.97 0.91
C GLN A 435 -23.78 -4.89 1.23
N THR A 436 -24.64 -4.75 0.21
CA THR A 436 -26.07 -4.45 0.43
C THR A 436 -26.97 -5.68 0.42
N ASP A 437 -26.53 -6.81 -0.15
CA ASP A 437 -27.34 -8.01 -0.27
C ASP A 437 -26.67 -9.22 0.41
N PRO A 438 -27.08 -9.57 1.63
CA PRO A 438 -26.55 -10.74 2.35
C PRO A 438 -26.78 -12.08 1.65
N SER A 439 -27.75 -12.15 0.71
CA SER A 439 -28.05 -13.36 -0.06
C SER A 439 -27.23 -13.50 -1.34
N SER A 440 -26.44 -12.48 -1.68
CA SER A 440 -25.60 -12.46 -2.86
C SER A 440 -24.42 -13.44 -2.73
N PRO A 441 -24.06 -14.18 -3.80
CA PRO A 441 -22.85 -15.03 -3.84
C PRO A 441 -21.53 -14.31 -3.55
N ILE A 442 -21.53 -12.98 -3.59
CA ILE A 442 -20.36 -12.11 -3.31
C ILE A 442 -20.53 -11.29 -2.02
N ALA A 443 -21.52 -11.60 -1.19
CA ALA A 443 -21.74 -10.92 0.08
C ALA A 443 -20.46 -10.96 0.96
N GLY A 444 -20.09 -9.82 1.53
CA GLY A 444 -18.89 -9.63 2.35
C GLY A 444 -17.57 -9.49 1.56
N MET A 445 -17.59 -9.58 0.23
CA MET A 445 -16.40 -9.29 -0.58
C MET A 445 -16.04 -7.80 -0.46
N PRO A 446 -14.80 -7.44 -0.08
CA PRO A 446 -14.32 -6.08 -0.22
C PRO A 446 -14.47 -5.65 -1.68
N VAL A 447 -14.95 -4.44 -1.93
CA VAL A 447 -15.19 -3.92 -3.29
C VAL A 447 -14.77 -2.46 -3.36
N LEU A 448 -14.47 -2.00 -4.57
CA LEU A 448 -14.26 -0.57 -4.83
C LEU A 448 -15.60 0.14 -4.78
N GLU A 449 -15.76 1.07 -3.86
CA GLU A 449 -17.03 1.74 -3.55
C GLU A 449 -17.36 2.87 -4.53
N VAL A 450 -17.25 2.57 -5.83
CA VAL A 450 -17.35 3.53 -6.94
C VAL A 450 -18.67 4.31 -6.94
N TRP A 451 -19.74 3.71 -6.42
CA TRP A 451 -21.06 4.33 -6.32
C TRP A 451 -21.12 5.53 -5.37
N LYS A 452 -20.10 5.71 -4.51
CA LYS A 452 -19.98 6.89 -3.64
C LYS A 452 -19.53 8.14 -4.40
N ALA A 453 -19.00 8.00 -5.61
CA ALA A 453 -18.61 9.13 -6.45
C ALA A 453 -19.81 9.90 -7.03
N LYS A 454 -19.57 11.17 -7.39
CA LYS A 454 -20.62 12.05 -7.95
C LYS A 454 -21.22 11.47 -9.22
N GLN A 455 -20.37 10.94 -10.10
CA GLN A 455 -20.79 10.23 -11.31
C GLN A 455 -19.92 8.99 -11.54
N THR A 456 -20.54 7.87 -11.85
CA THR A 456 -19.87 6.65 -12.35
C THR A 456 -20.22 6.43 -13.81
N ILE A 457 -19.24 6.01 -14.60
CA ILE A 457 -19.41 5.64 -16.01
C ILE A 457 -18.84 4.25 -16.21
N VAL A 458 -19.71 3.27 -16.47
CA VAL A 458 -19.33 1.88 -16.68
C VAL A 458 -19.20 1.58 -18.17
N MET A 459 -17.99 1.17 -18.57
CA MET A 459 -17.65 0.80 -19.93
C MET A 459 -17.60 -0.72 -20.08
N LYS A 460 -18.54 -1.28 -20.86
CA LYS A 460 -18.63 -2.73 -21.13
C LYS A 460 -19.38 -3.00 -22.45
N ARG A 461 -19.25 -4.22 -22.98
CA ARG A 461 -19.90 -4.59 -24.27
C ARG A 461 -21.43 -4.76 -24.19
N SER A 462 -21.95 -5.21 -23.05
CA SER A 462 -23.39 -5.43 -22.84
C SER A 462 -23.69 -5.51 -21.34
N LEU A 463 -24.96 -5.49 -20.92
CA LEU A 463 -25.37 -5.62 -19.50
C LEU A 463 -25.16 -7.02 -18.87
N ARG A 464 -24.49 -7.95 -19.57
CA ARG A 464 -24.24 -9.33 -19.07
C ARG A 464 -23.52 -9.34 -17.71
N VAL A 465 -23.90 -10.31 -16.88
CA VAL A 465 -23.32 -10.58 -15.56
C VAL A 465 -21.81 -10.86 -15.63
N GLY A 466 -21.15 -10.67 -14.48
CA GLY A 466 -19.71 -10.88 -14.32
C GLY A 466 -19.35 -12.35 -14.14
N TYR A 467 -18.24 -12.62 -13.47
CA TYR A 467 -17.82 -13.98 -13.19
C TYR A 467 -18.72 -14.65 -12.16
N ALA A 468 -19.08 -13.93 -11.10
CA ALA A 468 -19.96 -14.42 -10.05
C ALA A 468 -21.38 -14.79 -10.54
N GLY A 469 -21.73 -14.42 -11.78
CA GLY A 469 -23.05 -14.71 -12.35
C GLY A 469 -24.18 -13.87 -11.74
N VAL A 470 -23.84 -12.84 -10.97
CA VAL A 470 -24.78 -11.93 -10.30
C VAL A 470 -24.92 -10.66 -11.14
N GLU A 471 -26.13 -10.12 -11.20
CA GLU A 471 -26.37 -8.77 -11.74
C GLU A 471 -25.74 -7.72 -10.83
N ASN A 472 -25.46 -6.54 -11.40
CA ASN A 472 -24.78 -5.47 -10.67
C ASN A 472 -25.74 -4.29 -10.46
N PRO A 473 -26.21 -4.05 -9.22
CA PRO A 473 -27.08 -2.92 -8.91
C PRO A 473 -26.48 -1.56 -9.27
N LEU A 474 -25.15 -1.43 -9.39
CA LEU A 474 -24.49 -0.22 -9.84
C LEU A 474 -25.05 0.27 -11.18
N PHE A 475 -25.40 -0.64 -12.09
CA PHE A 475 -25.83 -0.28 -13.45
C PHE A 475 -27.13 0.52 -13.47
N PHE A 476 -27.94 0.39 -12.42
CA PHE A 476 -29.26 1.00 -12.30
C PHE A 476 -29.29 2.17 -11.32
N LYS A 477 -28.15 2.54 -10.71
CA LYS A 477 -28.07 3.69 -9.81
C LYS A 477 -28.20 5.01 -10.59
N PRO A 478 -28.83 6.04 -10.01
CA PRO A 478 -29.08 7.31 -10.71
C PRO A 478 -27.81 8.09 -11.07
N ASN A 479 -26.74 7.93 -10.27
CA ASN A 479 -25.43 8.53 -10.53
C ASN A 479 -24.53 7.66 -11.42
N ASN A 480 -25.04 6.57 -12.00
CA ASN A 480 -24.30 5.70 -12.91
C ASN A 480 -24.80 5.83 -14.34
N ALA A 481 -23.86 5.90 -15.28
CA ALA A 481 -24.13 5.88 -16.71
C ALA A 481 -23.41 4.70 -17.39
N MET A 482 -24.04 4.11 -18.39
CA MET A 482 -23.53 2.98 -19.16
C MET A 482 -23.00 3.49 -20.50
N TYR A 483 -21.71 3.31 -20.76
CA TYR A 483 -21.12 3.55 -22.08
C TYR A 483 -20.79 2.21 -22.75
N LEU A 484 -21.70 1.73 -23.59
CA LEU A 484 -21.61 0.39 -24.16
C LEU A 484 -20.68 0.34 -25.37
N GLY A 485 -19.79 -0.65 -25.40
CA GLY A 485 -18.84 -0.83 -26.48
C GLY A 485 -17.67 -1.75 -26.14
N ASP A 486 -16.81 -2.00 -27.13
CA ASP A 486 -15.50 -2.61 -26.87
C ASP A 486 -14.60 -1.60 -26.16
N ALA A 487 -13.93 -2.02 -25.07
CA ALA A 487 -13.21 -1.08 -24.20
C ALA A 487 -12.13 -0.29 -24.94
N LYS A 488 -11.37 -0.91 -25.85
CA LYS A 488 -10.32 -0.22 -26.60
C LYS A 488 -10.91 0.81 -27.56
N LYS A 489 -11.87 0.40 -28.39
CA LYS A 489 -12.54 1.30 -29.35
C LYS A 489 -13.25 2.46 -28.67
N SER A 490 -13.90 2.19 -27.54
CA SER A 490 -14.58 3.21 -26.75
C SER A 490 -13.59 4.23 -26.19
N VAL A 491 -12.47 3.80 -25.60
CA VAL A 491 -11.44 4.73 -25.09
C VAL A 491 -10.78 5.51 -26.24
N GLU A 492 -10.45 4.88 -27.37
CA GLU A 492 -9.92 5.54 -28.57
C GLU A 492 -10.87 6.63 -29.08
N ARG A 493 -12.18 6.34 -29.12
CA ARG A 493 -13.19 7.32 -29.48
C ARG A 493 -13.26 8.49 -28.50
N LEU A 494 -13.14 8.23 -27.20
CA LEU A 494 -13.05 9.29 -26.20
C LEU A 494 -11.80 10.16 -26.42
N ILE A 495 -10.64 9.57 -26.72
CA ILE A 495 -9.40 10.32 -27.02
C ILE A 495 -9.61 11.24 -28.23
N GLU A 496 -10.19 10.73 -29.33
CA GLU A 496 -10.50 11.52 -30.53
C GLU A 496 -11.37 12.73 -30.19
N LEU A 497 -12.47 12.51 -29.46
CA LEU A 497 -13.42 13.56 -29.09
C LEU A 497 -12.84 14.55 -28.09
N VAL A 498 -12.05 14.07 -27.13
CA VAL A 498 -11.30 14.89 -26.18
C VAL A 498 -10.30 15.78 -26.93
N ARG A 499 -9.61 15.26 -27.96
CA ARG A 499 -8.74 16.07 -28.83
C ARG A 499 -9.57 17.07 -29.65
N ALA A 500 -10.69 16.66 -30.23
CA ALA A 500 -11.55 17.51 -31.07
C ALA A 500 -12.22 18.66 -30.30
N LYS A 501 -12.60 18.46 -29.03
CA LYS A 501 -13.09 19.52 -28.12
C LYS A 501 -12.00 20.44 -27.60
N THR A 502 -10.76 20.23 -28.04
CA THR A 502 -9.65 21.17 -27.84
C THR A 502 -9.57 22.02 -29.10
N PRO A 503 -10.00 23.29 -29.09
CA PRO A 503 -9.55 24.21 -30.12
C PRO A 503 -8.04 24.25 -29.99
N ASN A 504 -7.36 23.93 -31.10
CA ASN A 504 -5.92 23.91 -31.27
C ASN A 504 -5.15 24.68 -30.19
N VAL A 505 -4.28 23.98 -29.47
CA VAL A 505 -2.93 24.51 -29.28
C VAL A 505 -2.42 24.79 -30.69
N VAL A 506 -2.56 26.05 -31.09
CA VAL A 506 -1.98 26.72 -32.24
C VAL A 506 -1.16 25.80 -33.16
N GLU A 507 -1.81 25.21 -34.16
CA GLU A 507 -1.16 25.12 -35.48
C GLU A 507 -1.18 26.54 -36.04
N ILE A 508 -0.07 27.27 -35.86
CA ILE A 508 0.20 28.44 -36.70
C ILE A 508 0.24 27.92 -38.13
N SER A 509 -0.73 28.35 -38.93
CA SER A 509 -0.59 28.37 -40.37
C SER A 509 0.72 29.08 -40.70
N ALA A 510 1.68 28.32 -41.19
CA ALA A 510 2.91 28.84 -41.76
C ALA A 510 2.53 29.84 -42.86
N GLU A 511 2.82 31.12 -42.66
CA GLU A 511 3.65 31.88 -43.60
C GLU A 511 4.01 33.30 -43.16
N ASP A 512 3.24 34.01 -42.31
CA ASP A 512 3.50 35.47 -42.16
C ASP A 512 3.90 36.00 -40.76
N LYS A 513 4.32 35.14 -39.82
CA LYS A 513 4.91 35.57 -38.52
C LYS A 513 6.29 34.97 -38.23
N LYS A 514 6.99 34.53 -39.27
CA LYS A 514 8.19 33.68 -39.12
C LYS A 514 9.51 34.43 -38.93
N ASN A 515 9.53 35.77 -38.93
CA ASN A 515 10.81 36.50 -38.92
C ASN A 515 11.20 37.15 -37.58
N ASP A 516 10.27 37.43 -36.65
CA ASP A 516 10.65 37.99 -35.33
C ASP A 516 10.58 36.96 -34.17
N ASP A 517 9.66 35.98 -34.24
CA ASP A 517 9.47 35.00 -33.15
C ASP A 517 10.40 33.77 -33.27
N VAL A 518 10.94 33.50 -34.47
CA VAL A 518 11.83 32.35 -34.71
C VAL A 518 13.24 32.58 -34.14
N GLU A 519 13.74 33.82 -34.17
CA GLU A 519 15.01 34.17 -33.53
C GLU A 519 14.93 34.04 -32.00
N LYS A 520 13.82 34.47 -31.39
CA LYS A 520 13.58 34.31 -29.94
C LYS A 520 13.36 32.86 -29.51
N GLN A 521 12.61 32.06 -30.28
CA GLN A 521 12.36 30.65 -29.96
C GLN A 521 13.58 29.73 -30.21
N GLN A 522 14.50 30.10 -31.09
CA GLN A 522 15.77 29.37 -31.25
C GLN A 522 16.74 29.63 -30.09
N LEU A 523 16.78 30.84 -29.53
CA LEU A 523 17.58 31.18 -28.34
C LEU A 523 17.15 30.42 -27.08
N LEU A 524 15.84 30.16 -26.92
CA LEU A 524 15.29 29.49 -25.74
C LEU A 524 15.39 27.95 -25.76
N LYS A 525 15.66 27.33 -26.91
CA LYS A 525 15.62 25.86 -27.07
C LYS A 525 16.75 25.09 -26.36
N GLY A 526 17.83 25.77 -25.96
CA GLY A 526 18.97 25.17 -25.24
C GLY A 526 19.03 25.49 -23.75
N LEU A 527 18.08 26.27 -23.22
CA LEU A 527 18.10 26.77 -21.85
C LEU A 527 17.37 25.83 -20.88
N GLU A 528 17.91 25.71 -19.66
CA GLU A 528 17.30 24.99 -18.54
C GLU A 528 15.90 25.58 -18.22
N PRO A 529 14.96 24.79 -17.65
CA PRO A 529 13.59 25.25 -17.38
C PRO A 529 13.48 26.54 -16.54
N VAL A 530 14.50 26.84 -15.72
CA VAL A 530 14.57 28.05 -14.91
C VAL A 530 14.86 29.28 -15.78
N ASP A 531 15.85 29.20 -16.65
CA ASP A 531 16.27 30.29 -17.54
C ASP A 531 15.17 30.67 -18.55
N LYS A 532 14.38 29.69 -19.00
CA LYS A 532 13.21 29.93 -19.85
C LYS A 532 12.15 30.77 -19.14
N PHE A 533 11.86 30.44 -17.87
CA PHE A 533 10.90 31.20 -17.09
C PHE A 533 11.39 32.62 -16.83
N ILE A 534 12.68 32.80 -16.50
CA ILE A 534 13.27 34.12 -16.28
C ILE A 534 13.12 35.01 -17.53
N ALA A 535 13.31 34.45 -18.73
CA ALA A 535 13.11 35.18 -19.98
C ALA A 535 11.65 35.58 -20.25
N GLU A 536 10.67 34.84 -19.70
CA GLU A 536 9.23 35.13 -19.83
C GLU A 536 8.72 36.17 -18.82
N ILE A 537 9.47 36.44 -17.74
CA ILE A 537 9.04 37.34 -16.65
C ILE A 537 8.56 38.71 -17.17
N PRO A 538 9.29 39.45 -18.03
CA PRO A 538 8.86 40.79 -18.45
C PRO A 538 7.47 40.77 -19.12
N GLN A 539 7.22 39.77 -19.97
CA GLN A 539 5.92 39.61 -20.63
C GLN A 539 4.82 39.28 -19.62
N LEU A 540 5.07 38.36 -18.70
CA LEU A 540 4.10 37.98 -17.67
C LEU A 540 3.77 39.13 -16.71
N GLN A 541 4.75 39.99 -16.41
CA GLN A 541 4.54 41.19 -15.61
C GLN A 541 3.67 42.23 -16.33
N ASP A 542 3.85 42.40 -17.65
CA ASP A 542 3.05 43.32 -18.46
C ASP A 542 1.61 42.82 -18.68
N GLU A 543 1.41 41.51 -18.74
CA GLU A 543 0.09 40.87 -18.89
C GLU A 543 -0.69 40.72 -17.57
N ALA A 544 -0.08 41.09 -16.43
CA ALA A 544 -0.71 40.95 -15.12
C ALA A 544 -1.91 41.90 -14.94
N PHE A 545 -3.05 41.36 -14.51
CA PHE A 545 -4.31 42.10 -14.36
C PHE A 545 -4.62 42.54 -12.94
N LEU A 546 -3.88 42.02 -11.95
CA LEU A 546 -4.04 42.31 -10.53
C LEU A 546 -2.66 42.39 -9.87
N SER A 547 -2.54 43.28 -8.88
CA SER A 547 -1.33 43.44 -8.09
C SER A 547 -1.53 43.01 -6.63
N ILE A 548 -0.57 42.27 -6.08
CA ILE A 548 -0.55 41.77 -4.71
C ILE A 548 0.66 42.36 -3.99
N GLY A 549 0.51 42.75 -2.74
CA GLY A 549 1.55 43.37 -1.94
C GLY A 549 1.87 42.55 -0.70
N VAL A 550 3.16 42.35 -0.47
CA VAL A 550 3.72 41.70 0.73
C VAL A 550 4.68 42.67 1.39
N SER A 551 4.40 43.01 2.65
CA SER A 551 5.25 43.88 3.47
C SER A 551 5.82 43.13 4.65
N ASN A 552 6.89 43.68 5.24
CA ASN A 552 7.54 43.15 6.43
C ASN A 552 6.52 43.03 7.58
N GLU A 553 6.67 41.98 8.39
CA GLU A 553 5.91 41.85 9.63
C GLU A 553 6.59 42.69 10.73
N THR A 554 5.80 43.44 11.49
CA THR A 554 6.30 44.43 12.46
C THR A 554 6.45 43.89 13.89
N GLY A 555 6.16 42.60 14.12
CA GLY A 555 6.28 41.98 15.44
C GLY A 555 7.69 41.48 15.70
N GLU A 556 8.26 41.76 16.88
CA GLU A 556 9.65 41.39 17.23
C GLU A 556 9.93 39.88 17.10
N ASP A 557 8.94 39.04 17.38
CA ASP A 557 9.05 37.58 17.29
C ASP A 557 8.47 36.97 16.00
N GLU A 558 8.01 37.79 15.05
CA GLU A 558 7.42 37.30 13.79
C GLU A 558 8.48 37.23 12.69
N LYS A 559 8.82 36.00 12.29
CA LYS A 559 9.85 35.71 11.29
C LYS A 559 9.27 35.20 9.98
N ARG A 560 7.96 34.96 9.93
CA ARG A 560 7.27 34.46 8.73
C ARG A 560 7.03 35.58 7.73
N VAL A 561 6.84 35.17 6.48
CA VAL A 561 6.44 36.03 5.35
C VAL A 561 5.18 35.48 4.69
N ALA A 562 4.33 36.37 4.18
CA ALA A 562 3.02 35.99 3.65
C ALA A 562 3.07 35.21 2.33
N LEU A 563 4.04 35.52 1.47
CA LEU A 563 4.31 34.77 0.24
C LEU A 563 5.80 34.44 0.14
N VAL A 564 6.09 33.21 -0.26
CA VAL A 564 7.45 32.74 -0.59
C VAL A 564 7.67 32.79 -2.10
N PRO A 565 8.92 32.75 -2.60
CA PRO A 565 9.21 32.84 -4.03
C PRO A 565 8.43 31.84 -4.91
N GLU A 566 8.20 30.62 -4.43
CA GLU A 566 7.40 29.63 -5.15
C GLU A 566 5.93 30.06 -5.31
N GLY A 567 5.34 30.66 -4.26
CA GLY A 567 4.00 31.23 -4.30
C GLY A 567 3.91 32.42 -5.24
N VAL A 568 4.93 33.29 -5.25
CA VAL A 568 5.05 34.41 -6.20
C VAL A 568 5.06 33.90 -7.63
N LYS A 569 5.92 32.93 -7.93
CA LYS A 569 6.03 32.32 -9.26
C LYS A 569 4.71 31.72 -9.72
N ARG A 570 3.97 31.06 -8.81
CA ARG A 570 2.64 30.49 -9.09
C ARG A 570 1.63 31.60 -9.41
N LEU A 571 1.60 32.68 -8.63
CA LEU A 571 0.67 33.78 -8.82
C LEU A 571 0.95 34.58 -10.10
N LEU A 572 2.23 34.81 -10.44
CA LEU A 572 2.62 35.51 -11.67
C LEU A 572 2.15 34.75 -12.92
N LYS A 573 2.32 33.42 -12.94
CA LYS A 573 1.80 32.56 -14.02
C LYS A 573 0.28 32.61 -14.17
N LYS A 574 -0.43 33.05 -13.13
CA LYS A 574 -1.89 33.24 -13.13
C LYS A 574 -2.29 34.68 -13.48
N GLY A 575 -1.34 35.54 -13.85
CA GLY A 575 -1.57 36.94 -14.22
C GLY A 575 -1.67 37.89 -13.02
N MET A 576 -1.10 37.53 -11.87
CA MET A 576 -1.08 38.37 -10.67
C MET A 576 0.36 38.78 -10.33
N LEU A 577 0.65 40.07 -10.39
CA LEU A 577 1.96 40.63 -10.10
C LEU A 577 2.15 40.81 -8.60
N VAL A 578 3.29 40.41 -8.05
CA VAL A 578 3.59 40.57 -6.62
C VAL A 578 4.64 41.65 -6.39
N TYR A 579 4.32 42.62 -5.53
CA TYR A 579 5.25 43.60 -4.96
C TYR A 579 5.67 43.13 -3.57
N VAL A 580 6.98 43.10 -3.31
CA VAL A 580 7.54 42.66 -2.03
C VAL A 580 8.41 43.78 -1.45
N GLU A 581 8.21 44.10 -0.17
CA GLU A 581 9.11 45.00 0.54
C GLU A 581 10.49 44.36 0.71
N ALA A 582 11.55 45.13 0.46
CA ALA A 582 12.92 44.66 0.62
C ALA A 582 13.16 44.09 2.04
N GLY A 583 13.71 42.88 2.12
CA GLY A 583 13.97 42.18 3.37
C GLY A 583 12.81 41.38 3.96
N SER A 584 11.61 41.34 3.33
CA SER A 584 10.44 40.63 3.86
C SER A 584 10.66 39.15 4.14
N GLY A 585 11.45 38.47 3.31
CA GLY A 585 11.70 37.04 3.45
C GLY A 585 12.95 36.68 4.25
N GLU A 586 13.76 37.64 4.68
CA GLU A 586 15.13 37.38 5.18
C GLU A 586 15.13 36.46 6.41
N TYR A 587 14.27 36.73 7.39
CA TYR A 587 14.14 35.89 8.59
C TYR A 587 13.57 34.48 8.31
N ALA A 588 12.83 34.32 7.22
CA ALA A 588 12.32 33.03 6.75
C ALA A 588 13.32 32.30 5.83
N GLY A 589 14.48 32.90 5.51
CA GLY A 589 15.50 32.33 4.64
C GLY A 589 15.29 32.58 3.15
N PHE A 590 14.44 33.54 2.77
CA PHE A 590 14.19 33.92 1.38
C PHE A 590 14.76 35.31 1.10
N MET A 591 15.86 35.35 0.33
CA MET A 591 16.52 36.59 -0.07
C MET A 591 15.72 37.33 -1.15
N ASP A 592 15.86 38.65 -1.21
CA ASP A 592 15.18 39.50 -2.23
C ASP A 592 15.47 39.03 -3.67
N SER A 593 16.70 38.56 -3.95
CA SER A 593 17.05 38.01 -5.27
C SER A 593 16.19 36.81 -5.66
N ALA A 594 15.80 35.96 -4.71
CA ALA A 594 14.94 34.80 -4.98
C ALA A 594 13.52 35.23 -5.36
N TYR A 595 13.05 36.38 -4.83
CA TYR A 595 11.78 36.97 -5.22
C TYR A 595 11.84 37.60 -6.61
N GLU A 596 12.95 38.25 -6.96
CA GLU A 596 13.19 38.77 -8.33
C GLU A 596 13.22 37.63 -9.36
N ASP A 597 13.91 36.52 -9.06
CA ASP A 597 13.95 35.32 -9.91
C ASP A 597 12.57 34.65 -10.06
N ALA A 598 11.71 34.81 -9.06
CA ALA A 598 10.32 34.38 -9.11
C ALA A 598 9.40 35.36 -9.88
N GLY A 599 9.92 36.53 -10.25
CA GLY A 599 9.23 37.57 -11.02
C GLY A 599 8.45 38.58 -10.18
N ALA A 600 8.73 38.72 -8.89
CA ALA A 600 8.23 39.83 -8.07
C ALA A 600 8.94 41.15 -8.41
N LYS A 601 8.33 42.26 -8.02
CA LYS A 601 8.97 43.58 -7.97
C LYS A 601 9.33 43.94 -6.53
N ILE A 602 10.62 44.04 -6.25
CA ILE A 602 11.10 44.50 -4.94
C ILE A 602 10.95 46.01 -4.84
N VAL A 603 10.41 46.47 -3.72
CA VAL A 603 10.25 47.90 -3.42
C VAL A 603 10.85 48.23 -2.06
N PRO A 604 11.45 49.43 -1.88
CA PRO A 604 12.27 49.73 -0.71
C PRO A 604 11.48 49.94 0.60
N TYR A 605 10.18 50.25 0.51
CA TYR A 605 9.38 50.63 1.68
C TYR A 605 7.98 50.02 1.62
N ALA A 606 7.42 49.65 2.78
CA ALA A 606 6.03 49.21 2.92
C ALA A 606 5.01 50.16 2.27
N SER A 607 5.23 51.49 2.34
CA SER A 607 4.36 52.48 1.69
C SER A 607 4.31 52.31 0.18
N SER A 608 5.42 51.92 -0.45
CA SER A 608 5.48 51.61 -1.88
C SER A 608 4.74 50.32 -2.22
N VAL A 609 4.80 49.29 -1.37
CA VAL A 609 3.97 48.08 -1.53
C VAL A 609 2.49 48.46 -1.51
N ILE A 610 2.09 49.21 -0.47
CA ILE A 610 0.71 49.61 -0.27
C ILE A 610 0.20 50.45 -1.44
N GLN A 611 1.02 51.37 -1.98
CA GLN A 611 0.67 52.22 -3.12
C GLN A 611 0.57 51.49 -4.47
N ASN A 612 1.25 50.37 -4.65
CA ASN A 612 1.28 49.66 -5.95
C ASN A 612 0.39 48.42 -6.01
N ALA A 613 -0.03 47.87 -4.87
CA ALA A 613 -0.80 46.62 -4.81
C ALA A 613 -2.31 46.83 -4.61
N ASP A 614 -3.15 46.05 -5.27
CA ASP A 614 -4.61 46.03 -5.10
C ASP A 614 -5.04 45.22 -3.86
N VAL A 615 -4.29 44.15 -3.59
CA VAL A 615 -4.49 43.25 -2.44
C VAL A 615 -3.24 43.22 -1.57
N ILE A 616 -3.37 43.46 -0.27
CA ILE A 616 -2.28 43.33 0.69
C ILE A 616 -2.46 42.03 1.46
N ILE A 617 -1.42 41.20 1.49
CA ILE A 617 -1.42 39.95 2.26
C ILE A 617 -0.40 40.08 3.39
N LYS A 618 -0.86 39.94 4.63
CA LYS A 618 -0.02 39.94 5.84
C LYS A 618 -0.26 38.67 6.65
N VAL A 619 0.74 38.28 7.43
CA VAL A 619 0.61 37.15 8.33
C VAL A 619 -0.15 37.56 9.59
N LYS A 620 0.30 38.56 10.35
CA LYS A 620 -0.37 38.96 11.61
C LYS A 620 -1.52 39.93 11.41
N GLU A 621 -2.28 40.14 12.49
CA GLU A 621 -3.24 41.24 12.57
C GLU A 621 -2.57 42.58 12.24
N VAL A 622 -3.25 43.36 11.40
CA VAL A 622 -2.81 44.71 11.05
C VAL A 622 -2.96 45.59 12.29
N ARG A 623 -1.95 46.41 12.60
CA ARG A 623 -2.05 47.37 13.70
C ARG A 623 -3.07 48.45 13.34
N LEU A 624 -3.86 48.87 14.32
CA LEU A 624 -4.88 49.92 14.12
C LEU A 624 -4.31 51.21 13.51
N VAL A 625 -3.06 51.56 13.85
CA VAL A 625 -2.35 52.73 13.33
C VAL A 625 -1.94 52.58 11.86
N ASP A 626 -1.70 51.36 11.39
CA ASP A 626 -1.30 51.10 10.01
C ASP A 626 -2.49 51.11 9.06
N LEU A 627 -3.72 50.96 9.56
CA LEU A 627 -4.92 50.96 8.73
C LEU A 627 -5.10 52.25 7.93
N GLU A 628 -4.66 53.39 8.46
CA GLU A 628 -4.78 54.70 7.81
C GLU A 628 -3.83 54.85 6.61
N THR A 629 -2.89 53.92 6.43
CA THR A 629 -1.95 53.93 5.30
C THR A 629 -2.50 53.26 4.04
N PHE A 630 -3.55 52.43 4.16
CA PHE A 630 -4.17 51.76 3.02
C PHE A 630 -5.06 52.70 2.20
N ARG A 631 -5.19 52.41 0.90
CA ARG A 631 -6.06 53.15 0.00
C ARG A 631 -7.52 52.78 0.24
N GLU A 632 -8.42 53.74 0.01
CA GLU A 632 -9.87 53.48 0.03
C GLU A 632 -10.23 52.33 -0.93
N GLY A 633 -11.05 51.38 -0.47
CA GLY A 633 -11.46 50.20 -1.26
C GLY A 633 -10.41 49.10 -1.40
N GLN A 634 -9.20 49.26 -0.87
CA GLN A 634 -8.13 48.25 -0.93
C GLN A 634 -8.51 47.00 -0.13
N THR A 635 -8.06 45.83 -0.61
CA THR A 635 -8.36 44.54 0.04
C THR A 635 -7.19 44.08 0.88
N VAL A 636 -7.43 43.73 2.14
CA VAL A 636 -6.42 43.25 3.07
C VAL A 636 -6.79 41.84 3.54
N ILE A 637 -5.84 40.91 3.42
CA ILE A 637 -5.95 39.52 3.83
C ILE A 637 -4.94 39.29 4.95
N SER A 638 -5.42 38.97 6.15
CA SER A 638 -4.58 38.71 7.31
C SER A 638 -5.33 37.92 8.37
N PHE A 639 -4.66 37.55 9.46
CA PHE A 639 -5.37 37.25 10.70
C PHE A 639 -6.10 38.52 11.19
N VAL A 640 -7.27 38.34 11.80
CA VAL A 640 -8.10 39.45 12.33
C VAL A 640 -8.62 39.16 13.73
N SER A 641 -8.78 37.88 14.09
CA SER A 641 -9.29 37.47 15.40
C SER A 641 -10.66 38.11 15.73
N PRO A 642 -11.68 38.03 14.83
CA PRO A 642 -12.90 38.85 14.89
C PRO A 642 -13.83 38.54 16.08
N ARG A 643 -13.50 37.50 16.86
CA ARG A 643 -14.20 37.12 18.10
C ARG A 643 -13.65 37.83 19.34
N THR A 644 -12.49 38.46 19.24
CA THR A 644 -11.84 39.22 20.32
C THR A 644 -12.26 40.69 20.27
N ASP A 645 -12.09 41.41 21.38
CA ASP A 645 -12.42 42.85 21.41
C ASP A 645 -11.45 43.68 20.55
N ASP A 646 -10.18 43.29 20.47
CA ASP A 646 -9.19 43.89 19.57
C ASP A 646 -9.58 43.70 18.10
N GLY A 647 -10.02 42.50 17.73
CA GLY A 647 -10.51 42.20 16.38
C GLY A 647 -11.76 43.00 16.00
N LYS A 648 -12.67 43.26 16.96
CA LYS A 648 -13.82 44.15 16.74
C LYS A 648 -13.38 45.58 16.46
N GLY A 649 -12.45 46.11 17.26
CA GLY A 649 -11.88 47.43 17.03
C GLY A 649 -11.21 47.55 15.66
N LEU A 650 -10.50 46.49 15.22
CA LEU A 650 -9.89 46.42 13.89
C LEU A 650 -10.93 46.47 12.77
N MET A 651 -12.02 45.71 12.89
CA MET A 651 -13.12 45.71 11.92
C MET A 651 -13.85 47.06 11.84
N GLU A 652 -14.13 47.69 12.98
CA GLU A 652 -14.79 49.00 13.04
C GLU A 652 -13.95 50.10 12.38
N LYS A 653 -12.65 50.13 12.69
CA LYS A 653 -11.72 51.10 12.07
C LYS A 653 -11.57 50.85 10.58
N ALA A 654 -11.42 49.59 10.14
CA ALA A 654 -11.34 49.24 8.73
C ALA A 654 -12.63 49.62 7.95
N ALA A 655 -13.80 49.45 8.57
CA ALA A 655 -15.09 49.89 8.01
C ALA A 655 -15.16 51.42 7.86
N SER A 656 -14.69 52.18 8.85
CA SER A 656 -14.65 53.66 8.78
C SER A 656 -13.76 54.20 7.64
N LEU A 657 -12.78 53.40 7.20
CA LEU A 657 -11.84 53.73 6.12
C LEU A 657 -12.26 53.11 4.77
N ASN A 658 -13.44 52.49 4.70
CA ASN A 658 -13.97 51.84 3.50
C ASN A 658 -13.02 50.78 2.90
N LEU A 659 -12.35 50.00 3.76
CA LEU A 659 -11.47 48.89 3.35
C LEU A 659 -12.25 47.57 3.22
N ASN A 660 -11.72 46.63 2.44
CA ASN A 660 -12.19 45.25 2.45
C ASN A 660 -11.23 44.40 3.29
N LEU A 661 -11.73 43.75 4.34
CA LEU A 661 -10.92 42.94 5.25
C LEU A 661 -11.39 41.49 5.23
N LEU A 662 -10.47 40.59 4.89
CA LEU A 662 -10.70 39.14 4.82
C LEU A 662 -9.85 38.45 5.89
N ALA A 663 -10.53 37.83 6.85
CA ALA A 663 -9.95 37.18 8.01
C ALA A 663 -9.63 35.71 7.73
N VAL A 664 -8.35 35.35 7.61
CA VAL A 664 -7.93 33.95 7.34
C VAL A 664 -8.25 33.00 8.49
N ASP A 665 -8.44 33.52 9.71
CA ASP A 665 -8.87 32.79 10.90
C ASP A 665 -10.41 32.64 11.01
N ALA A 666 -11.16 33.22 10.05
CA ALA A 666 -12.60 33.07 9.93
C ALA A 666 -13.02 32.16 8.75
N ILE A 667 -12.08 31.47 8.11
CA ILE A 667 -12.37 30.52 7.04
C ILE A 667 -13.25 29.38 7.61
N PRO A 668 -14.42 29.08 7.00
CA PRO A 668 -15.30 28.04 7.48
C PRO A 668 -14.68 26.65 7.28
N ARG A 669 -14.81 25.78 8.27
CA ARG A 669 -14.31 24.39 8.24
C ARG A 669 -15.24 23.47 7.44
N ILE A 670 -15.26 23.65 6.14
CA ILE A 670 -16.00 22.82 5.17
C ILE A 670 -15.01 22.14 4.23
N SER A 671 -15.35 20.96 3.69
CA SER A 671 -14.42 20.14 2.89
C SER A 671 -13.76 20.91 1.74
N ARG A 672 -14.51 21.79 1.05
CA ARG A 672 -13.98 22.61 -0.05
C ARG A 672 -12.97 23.69 0.37
N ALA A 673 -12.91 24.04 1.66
CA ALA A 673 -12.05 25.10 2.20
C ALA A 673 -10.80 24.58 2.91
N GLN A 674 -10.61 23.25 2.99
CA GLN A 674 -9.47 22.66 3.71
C GLN A 674 -8.11 23.11 3.18
N SER A 675 -7.98 23.31 1.86
CA SER A 675 -6.74 23.82 1.23
C SER A 675 -6.45 25.30 1.53
N LEU A 676 -7.43 26.02 2.08
CA LEU A 676 -7.36 27.42 2.49
C LEU A 676 -7.19 27.56 4.01
N ASP A 677 -7.41 26.49 4.78
CA ASP A 677 -7.42 26.54 6.24
C ASP A 677 -6.02 26.77 6.80
N VAL A 678 -5.75 28.05 7.09
CA VAL A 678 -4.51 28.52 7.70
C VAL A 678 -4.38 28.04 9.15
N LEU A 679 -5.48 27.95 9.90
CA LEU A 679 -5.41 27.52 11.31
C LEU A 679 -4.91 26.08 11.39
N SER A 680 -5.41 25.21 10.52
CA SER A 680 -4.93 23.82 10.44
C SER A 680 -3.48 23.73 9.99
N SER A 681 -3.06 24.51 8.97
CA SER A 681 -1.68 24.48 8.49
C SER A 681 -0.68 24.92 9.56
N GLN A 682 -0.96 26.01 10.26
CA GLN A 682 -0.10 26.54 11.32
C GLN A 682 -0.15 25.68 12.60
N ALA A 683 -1.32 25.13 12.96
CA ALA A 683 -1.45 24.22 14.11
C ALA A 683 -0.61 22.95 13.94
N LYS A 684 -0.54 22.40 12.71
CA LYS A 684 0.31 21.23 12.41
C LYS A 684 1.78 21.53 12.70
N ILE A 685 2.26 22.71 12.33
CA ILE A 685 3.64 23.14 12.59
C ILE A 685 3.87 23.35 14.09
N ALA A 686 2.92 23.98 14.79
CA ALA A 686 3.01 24.16 16.25
C ALA A 686 3.10 22.81 16.98
N GLY A 687 2.31 21.82 16.57
CA GLY A 687 2.35 20.47 17.13
C GLY A 687 3.65 19.71 16.85
N TYR A 688 4.21 19.86 15.64
CA TYR A 688 5.54 19.32 15.35
C TYR A 688 6.63 20.03 16.18
N ARG A 689 6.60 21.37 16.20
CA ARG A 689 7.61 22.17 16.88
C ARG A 689 7.59 21.99 18.39
N SER A 690 6.43 21.76 19.00
CA SER A 690 6.33 21.51 20.44
C SER A 690 7.13 20.30 20.88
N VAL A 691 7.13 19.22 20.09
CA VAL A 691 7.95 18.04 20.37
C VAL A 691 9.44 18.39 20.29
N ILE A 692 9.86 19.13 19.26
CA ILE A 692 11.27 19.55 19.11
C ILE A 692 11.73 20.45 20.26
N GLU A 693 10.91 21.40 20.70
CA GLU A 693 11.23 22.25 21.86
C GLU A 693 11.27 21.44 23.16
N ALA A 694 10.34 20.48 23.32
CA ALA A 694 10.39 19.57 24.46
C ALA A 694 11.71 18.79 24.51
N MET A 695 12.13 18.24 23.36
CA MET A 695 13.38 17.50 23.22
C MET A 695 14.63 18.35 23.44
N HIS A 696 14.60 19.61 23.01
CA HIS A 696 15.74 20.50 23.17
C HIS A 696 16.12 20.69 24.64
N VAL A 697 15.11 20.68 25.53
CA VAL A 697 15.29 20.82 26.97
C VAL A 697 15.37 19.47 27.69
N TYR A 698 14.65 18.45 27.19
CA TYR A 698 14.62 17.13 27.79
C TYR A 698 15.96 16.39 27.67
N GLN A 699 16.53 15.99 28.80
CA GLN A 699 17.92 15.51 28.88
C GLN A 699 18.09 13.99 28.71
N ARG A 700 17.07 13.27 28.21
CA ARG A 700 17.09 11.81 28.03
C ARG A 700 16.61 11.42 26.63
N PHE A 701 16.88 10.18 26.23
CA PHE A 701 16.36 9.63 24.97
C PHE A 701 14.83 9.53 24.97
N LEU A 702 14.21 9.71 23.80
CA LEU A 702 12.78 9.43 23.62
C LEU A 702 12.53 7.96 23.31
N ASN A 703 13.35 7.38 22.42
CA ASN A 703 13.33 5.97 22.13
C ASN A 703 13.96 5.16 23.26
N GLY A 704 13.42 3.96 23.47
CA GLY A 704 14.03 2.99 24.38
C GLY A 704 15.23 2.33 23.71
N GLU A 705 16.35 2.22 24.42
CA GLU A 705 17.57 1.61 23.90
C GLU A 705 18.14 0.59 24.88
N VAL A 706 18.67 -0.51 24.33
CA VAL A 706 19.49 -1.47 25.08
C VAL A 706 20.91 -1.30 24.61
N THR A 707 21.78 -0.82 25.50
CA THR A 707 23.19 -0.57 25.20
C THR A 707 24.09 -1.41 26.12
N ALA A 708 25.39 -1.40 25.86
CA ALA A 708 26.37 -2.00 26.77
C ALA A 708 26.34 -1.36 28.18
N ALA A 709 25.88 -0.12 28.30
CA ALA A 709 25.73 0.61 29.56
C ALA A 709 24.40 0.31 30.29
N GLY A 710 23.56 -0.56 29.73
CA GLY A 710 22.28 -0.96 30.31
C GLY A 710 21.08 -0.63 29.42
N LYS A 711 19.89 -0.92 29.96
CA LYS A 711 18.61 -0.65 29.33
C LYS A 711 18.10 0.73 29.75
N PHE A 712 17.78 1.56 28.77
CA PHE A 712 17.13 2.85 28.94
C PHE A 712 15.69 2.76 28.43
N ASP A 713 14.72 3.00 29.31
CA ASP A 713 13.31 2.94 28.94
C ASP A 713 12.89 4.16 28.08
N PRO A 714 11.95 3.98 27.14
CA PRO A 714 11.44 5.06 26.30
C PRO A 714 10.75 6.13 27.13
N CYS A 715 10.79 7.37 26.64
CA CYS A 715 10.07 8.51 27.20
C CYS A 715 8.55 8.30 27.04
N LYS A 716 7.79 8.62 28.09
CA LYS A 716 6.33 8.69 28.03
C LYS A 716 5.88 10.12 27.81
N VAL A 717 5.08 10.35 26.78
CA VAL A 717 4.55 11.67 26.39
C VAL A 717 3.03 11.66 26.55
N LEU A 718 2.48 12.64 27.27
CA LEU A 718 1.03 12.88 27.34
C LEU A 718 0.67 14.04 26.42
N VAL A 719 -0.28 13.84 25.51
CA VAL A 719 -0.83 14.90 24.66
C VAL A 719 -2.28 15.19 25.07
N VAL A 720 -2.54 16.41 25.51
CA VAL A 720 -3.88 16.86 25.93
C VAL A 720 -4.50 17.69 24.81
N GLY A 721 -5.56 17.14 24.22
CA GLY A 721 -6.21 17.59 22.98
C GLY A 721 -5.67 16.85 21.76
N ALA A 722 -6.54 16.22 20.98
CA ALA A 722 -6.26 15.50 19.74
C ALA A 722 -6.82 16.27 18.52
N GLY A 723 -6.69 17.60 18.54
CA GLY A 723 -6.86 18.44 17.35
C GLY A 723 -5.66 18.33 16.39
N VAL A 724 -5.61 19.18 15.37
CA VAL A 724 -4.53 19.14 14.35
C VAL A 724 -3.13 19.27 14.96
N ALA A 725 -2.94 20.17 15.94
CA ALA A 725 -1.67 20.29 16.66
C ALA A 725 -1.37 19.07 17.54
N GLY A 726 -2.38 18.53 18.23
CA GLY A 726 -2.25 17.34 19.05
C GLY A 726 -1.84 16.11 18.24
N LEU A 727 -2.53 15.83 17.14
CA LEU A 727 -2.20 14.74 16.23
C LEU A 727 -0.80 14.89 15.62
N ALA A 728 -0.40 16.12 15.25
CA ALA A 728 0.96 16.38 14.78
C ALA A 728 2.02 16.09 15.87
N ALA A 729 1.74 16.46 17.13
CA ALA A 729 2.62 16.15 18.25
C ALA A 729 2.68 14.64 18.52
N ILE A 730 1.55 13.94 18.50
CA ILE A 730 1.46 12.48 18.66
C ILE A 730 2.31 11.77 17.61
N GLY A 731 2.04 12.03 16.32
CA GLY A 731 2.79 11.41 15.24
C GLY A 731 4.29 11.68 15.30
N THR A 732 4.68 12.91 15.66
CA THR A 732 6.10 13.28 15.79
C THR A 732 6.77 12.51 16.94
N ALA A 733 6.15 12.47 18.12
CA ALA A 733 6.69 11.78 19.29
C ALA A 733 6.72 10.24 19.11
N VAL A 734 5.69 9.63 18.51
CA VAL A 734 5.66 8.19 18.18
C VAL A 734 6.77 7.84 17.20
N ASN A 735 6.95 8.63 16.13
CA ASN A 735 8.00 8.39 15.14
C ASN A 735 9.41 8.53 15.72
N MET A 736 9.56 9.26 16.83
CA MET A 736 10.81 9.40 17.59
C MET A 736 10.99 8.30 18.66
N GLY A 737 10.10 7.32 18.71
CA GLY A 737 10.19 6.14 19.58
C GLY A 737 9.66 6.34 21.00
N ALA A 738 8.97 7.45 21.27
CA ALA A 738 8.31 7.67 22.55
C ALA A 738 7.02 6.84 22.67
N ILE A 739 6.63 6.51 23.90
CA ILE A 739 5.30 5.99 24.20
C ILE A 739 4.37 7.18 24.38
N VAL A 740 3.41 7.35 23.47
CA VAL A 740 2.51 8.50 23.51
C VAL A 740 1.15 8.08 24.03
N ARG A 741 0.65 8.79 25.04
CA ARG A 741 -0.73 8.75 25.52
C ARG A 741 -1.41 10.05 25.13
N ALA A 742 -2.66 10.00 24.73
CA ALA A 742 -3.41 11.20 24.39
C ALA A 742 -4.82 11.18 24.95
N PHE A 743 -5.36 12.37 25.21
CA PHE A 743 -6.72 12.55 25.68
C PHE A 743 -7.38 13.68 24.91
N ASP A 744 -8.63 13.49 24.49
CA ASP A 744 -9.51 14.53 23.95
C ASP A 744 -10.93 14.24 24.46
N THR A 745 -11.74 15.28 24.65
CA THR A 745 -13.12 15.11 25.10
C THR A 745 -14.01 14.50 24.01
N ARG A 746 -13.59 14.56 22.75
CA ARG A 746 -14.30 14.00 21.59
C ARG A 746 -13.86 12.56 21.34
N LEU A 747 -14.76 11.61 21.58
CA LEU A 747 -14.50 10.18 21.37
C LEU A 747 -14.18 9.81 19.92
N GLU A 748 -14.68 10.58 18.94
CA GLU A 748 -14.38 10.41 17.51
C GLU A 748 -12.89 10.60 17.15
N THR A 749 -12.12 11.25 18.03
CA THR A 749 -10.65 11.40 17.84
C THR A 749 -9.87 10.17 18.28
N LYS A 750 -10.51 9.20 18.95
CA LYS A 750 -9.87 7.98 19.42
C LYS A 750 -9.19 7.21 18.28
N ASP A 751 -9.93 6.95 17.21
CA ASP A 751 -9.42 6.19 16.06
C ASP A 751 -8.25 6.95 15.37
N GLN A 752 -8.27 8.28 15.40
CA GLN A 752 -7.19 9.11 14.86
C GLN A 752 -5.93 9.00 15.72
N VAL A 753 -6.05 8.99 17.05
CA VAL A 753 -4.92 8.81 17.96
C VAL A 753 -4.33 7.40 17.85
N GLU A 754 -5.18 6.37 17.85
CA GLU A 754 -4.74 4.97 17.80
C GLU A 754 -4.09 4.62 16.46
N SER A 755 -4.61 5.15 15.33
CA SER A 755 -4.00 4.97 14.01
C SER A 755 -2.62 5.64 13.87
N MET A 756 -2.35 6.68 14.66
CA MET A 756 -1.03 7.31 14.75
C MET A 756 -0.07 6.60 15.73
N GLY A 757 -0.50 5.51 16.36
CA GLY A 757 0.29 4.73 17.31
C GLY A 757 0.28 5.26 18.75
N GLY A 758 -0.60 6.21 19.08
CA GLY A 758 -0.81 6.69 20.44
C GLY A 758 -1.86 5.87 21.20
N GLU A 759 -1.78 5.86 22.53
CA GLU A 759 -2.78 5.26 23.43
C GLU A 759 -3.83 6.33 23.80
N PHE A 760 -5.10 6.12 23.43
CA PHE A 760 -6.17 7.06 23.76
C PHE A 760 -6.74 6.80 25.16
N LEU A 761 -6.68 7.79 26.04
CA LEU A 761 -7.22 7.73 27.40
C LEU A 761 -8.73 8.01 27.37
N VAL A 762 -9.54 7.12 27.96
CA VAL A 762 -11.00 7.24 27.96
C VAL A 762 -11.50 7.48 29.39
N LEU A 763 -12.39 8.46 29.55
CA LEU A 763 -13.20 8.64 30.76
C LEU A 763 -14.63 8.18 30.45
N HIS A 764 -15.08 7.13 31.13
CA HIS A 764 -16.44 6.60 30.95
C HIS A 764 -17.46 7.42 31.75
N PHE A 765 -18.38 8.08 31.05
CA PHE A 765 -19.54 8.76 31.60
C PHE A 765 -20.75 8.54 30.69
N ASP A 766 -21.89 8.14 31.26
CA ASP A 766 -23.12 7.92 30.50
C ASP A 766 -23.76 9.26 30.12
N ASN A 767 -23.98 9.49 28.82
CA ASN A 767 -24.77 10.59 28.20
C ASN A 767 -24.13 11.99 28.03
N GLU A 768 -22.81 12.15 28.03
CA GLU A 768 -22.16 13.43 27.64
C GLU A 768 -21.37 13.32 26.32
N ASP A 769 -21.87 13.94 25.24
CA ASP A 769 -21.21 14.01 23.92
C ASP A 769 -20.31 15.27 23.86
N GLY A 770 -18.99 15.09 23.83
CA GLY A 770 -17.99 16.16 24.02
C GLY A 770 -17.76 17.10 22.84
N GLY A 771 -18.38 16.83 21.68
CA GLY A 771 -18.27 17.65 20.46
C GLY A 771 -19.45 18.59 20.21
N ASP A 772 -19.21 19.72 19.56
CA ASP A 772 -20.24 20.60 18.98
C ASP A 772 -20.54 20.31 17.50
N GLU A 773 -21.59 20.93 16.95
CA GLU A 773 -22.02 20.73 15.56
C GLU A 773 -20.96 21.21 14.52
N ALA A 774 -19.94 21.94 14.97
CA ALA A 774 -18.82 22.45 14.18
C ALA A 774 -17.51 21.65 14.40
N GLY A 775 -17.55 20.56 15.17
CA GLY A 775 -16.41 19.68 15.46
C GLY A 775 -15.43 20.21 16.52
N TYR A 776 -15.79 21.25 17.28
CA TYR A 776 -15.02 21.75 18.42
C TYR A 776 -15.46 21.07 19.73
N ALA A 777 -14.57 21.06 20.73
CA ALA A 777 -14.89 20.56 22.06
C ALA A 777 -15.88 21.51 22.79
N LYS A 778 -16.87 20.92 23.45
CA LYS A 778 -17.80 21.62 24.37
C LYS A 778 -17.23 21.64 25.79
N THR A 779 -17.72 22.59 26.60
CA THR A 779 -17.48 22.59 28.04
C THR A 779 -18.28 21.47 28.71
N MET A 780 -17.58 20.54 29.36
CA MET A 780 -18.15 19.36 30.01
C MET A 780 -18.71 19.68 31.41
N SER A 781 -19.43 18.73 32.03
CA SER A 781 -19.92 18.89 33.39
C SER A 781 -18.80 19.01 34.42
N LYS A 782 -19.12 19.54 35.61
CA LYS A 782 -18.15 19.68 36.71
C LYS A 782 -17.59 18.33 37.14
N GLU A 783 -18.42 17.29 37.15
CA GLU A 783 -17.99 15.93 37.53
C GLU A 783 -17.02 15.33 36.50
N PHE A 784 -17.28 15.55 35.20
CA PHE A 784 -16.35 15.17 34.14
C PHE A 784 -15.01 15.87 34.31
N TYR A 785 -15.03 17.19 34.56
CA TYR A 785 -13.82 17.98 34.79
C TYR A 785 -13.04 17.46 36.00
N GLU A 786 -13.69 17.15 37.12
CA GLU A 786 -13.00 16.62 38.31
C GLU A 786 -12.28 15.29 38.03
N LYS A 787 -12.90 14.36 37.28
CA LYS A 787 -12.24 13.10 36.89
C LYS A 787 -11.16 13.30 35.84
N GLU A 788 -11.35 14.23 34.91
CA GLU A 788 -10.33 14.64 33.93
C GLU A 788 -9.08 15.17 34.63
N MET A 789 -9.25 16.06 35.61
CA MET A 789 -8.16 16.59 36.43
C MET A 789 -7.46 15.49 37.25
N GLN A 790 -8.22 14.54 37.81
CA GLN A 790 -7.66 13.41 38.53
C GLN A 790 -6.81 12.52 37.61
N MET A 791 -7.30 12.21 36.41
CA MET A 791 -6.57 11.44 35.42
C MET A 791 -5.27 12.14 35.00
N PHE A 792 -5.29 13.45 34.75
CA PHE A 792 -4.06 14.18 34.42
C PHE A 792 -3.05 14.17 35.57
N LYS A 793 -3.52 14.26 36.82
CA LYS A 793 -2.66 14.14 38.01
C LYS A 793 -2.01 12.75 38.12
N GLU A 794 -2.73 11.70 37.74
CA GLU A 794 -2.18 10.33 37.71
C GLU A 794 -1.18 10.15 36.56
N GLN A 795 -1.50 10.64 35.36
CA GLN A 795 -0.60 10.58 34.20
C GLN A 795 0.68 11.40 34.40
N ALA A 796 0.61 12.54 35.09
CA ALA A 796 1.77 13.39 35.38
C ALA A 796 2.84 12.69 36.23
N LYS A 797 2.49 11.65 37.01
CA LYS A 797 3.47 10.84 37.75
C LYS A 797 4.35 9.97 36.85
N GLU A 798 3.80 9.56 35.69
CA GLU A 798 4.45 8.62 34.79
C GLU A 798 5.05 9.27 33.55
N CYS A 799 4.45 10.35 33.05
CA CYS A 799 4.87 11.00 31.80
C CYS A 799 5.97 12.02 32.06
N GLN A 800 7.02 11.98 31.24
CA GLN A 800 8.14 12.93 31.32
C GLN A 800 7.90 14.17 30.46
N ILE A 801 7.06 14.07 29.43
CA ILE A 801 6.69 15.20 28.59
C ILE A 801 5.16 15.33 28.57
N ILE A 802 4.63 16.53 28.78
CA ILE A 802 3.22 16.85 28.61
C ILE A 802 3.09 17.96 27.56
N ILE A 803 2.30 17.73 26.52
CA ILE A 803 2.00 18.71 25.47
C ILE A 803 0.51 19.05 25.56
N THR A 804 0.17 20.29 25.87
CA THR A 804 -1.23 20.73 25.99
C THR A 804 -1.64 21.59 24.80
N THR A 805 -2.79 21.28 24.21
CA THR A 805 -3.30 21.89 22.98
C THR A 805 -4.77 22.30 23.06
N ALA A 806 -5.37 22.21 24.25
CA ALA A 806 -6.79 22.48 24.45
C ALA A 806 -7.07 23.99 24.37
N ALA A 807 -7.61 24.44 23.24
CA ALA A 807 -7.96 25.82 23.00
C ALA A 807 -9.38 25.93 22.43
N ILE A 808 -10.16 26.86 22.98
CA ILE A 808 -11.49 27.20 22.46
C ILE A 808 -11.42 28.64 21.92
N PRO A 809 -11.70 28.88 20.62
CA PRO A 809 -11.61 30.20 20.03
C PRO A 809 -12.45 31.25 20.78
N GLY A 810 -11.82 32.40 21.10
CA GLY A 810 -12.48 33.51 21.79
C GLY A 810 -12.72 33.31 23.30
N ARG A 811 -12.16 32.25 23.90
CA ARG A 811 -12.20 32.02 25.35
C ARG A 811 -10.78 31.79 25.90
N PRO A 812 -10.55 32.09 27.19
CA PRO A 812 -9.33 31.68 27.87
C PRO A 812 -9.16 30.16 27.84
N ALA A 813 -7.90 29.70 27.77
CA ALA A 813 -7.57 28.28 27.81
C ALA A 813 -8.02 27.66 29.16
N PRO A 814 -8.65 26.48 29.16
CA PRO A 814 -9.00 25.79 30.40
C PRO A 814 -7.73 25.33 31.13
N LYS A 815 -7.71 25.48 32.47
CA LYS A 815 -6.58 25.07 33.32
C LYS A 815 -6.66 23.58 33.63
N LEU A 816 -6.04 22.76 32.79
CA LEU A 816 -6.09 21.29 32.84
C LEU A 816 -4.92 20.67 33.61
N ILE A 817 -3.75 21.33 33.63
CA ILE A 817 -2.58 20.86 34.38
C ILE A 817 -2.36 21.79 35.57
N MET A 818 -2.94 21.43 36.72
CA MET A 818 -2.78 22.21 37.96
C MET A 818 -1.38 22.08 38.52
N LYS A 819 -1.01 23.01 39.39
CA LYS A 819 0.24 23.00 40.15
C LYS A 819 0.51 21.64 40.82
N GLU A 820 -0.52 21.03 41.41
CA GLU A 820 -0.39 19.71 42.05
C GLU A 820 0.00 18.59 41.08
N ALA A 821 -0.42 18.65 39.81
CA ALA A 821 -0.01 17.67 38.81
C ALA A 821 1.46 17.89 38.43
N VAL A 822 1.90 19.15 38.30
CA VAL A 822 3.31 19.49 38.04
C VAL A 822 4.21 19.07 39.20
N ASP A 823 3.77 19.28 40.45
CA ASP A 823 4.51 18.85 41.66
C ASP A 823 4.73 17.33 41.72
N ASN A 824 3.90 16.54 41.01
CA ASN A 824 4.03 15.08 40.93
C ASN A 824 4.93 14.59 39.78
N MET A 825 5.35 15.48 38.89
CA MET A 825 6.24 15.11 37.78
C MET A 825 7.67 14.88 38.27
N GLN A 826 8.41 14.05 37.54
CA GLN A 826 9.82 13.81 37.84
C GLN A 826 10.66 15.05 37.50
N PRO A 827 11.68 15.40 38.30
CA PRO A 827 12.65 16.42 37.91
C PRO A 827 13.30 16.10 36.56
N GLY A 828 13.46 17.11 35.70
CA GLY A 828 13.88 16.98 34.31
C GLY A 828 12.74 16.78 33.31
N SER A 829 11.49 16.70 33.77
CA SER A 829 10.32 16.64 32.88
C SER A 829 10.05 17.98 32.19
N VAL A 830 9.28 17.94 31.09
CA VAL A 830 8.97 19.12 30.28
C VAL A 830 7.48 19.24 30.01
N ILE A 831 6.93 20.44 30.14
CA ILE A 831 5.58 20.79 29.72
C ILE A 831 5.68 21.77 28.56
N VAL A 832 5.00 21.52 27.46
CA VAL A 832 4.87 22.46 26.34
C VAL A 832 3.42 22.86 26.16
N ASP A 833 3.14 24.13 26.43
CA ASP A 833 1.78 24.65 26.47
C ASP A 833 1.44 25.46 25.22
N LEU A 834 0.86 24.80 24.21
CA LEU A 834 0.47 25.45 22.95
C LEU A 834 -0.65 26.48 23.14
N ALA A 835 -1.38 26.44 24.25
CA ALA A 835 -2.42 27.40 24.56
C ALA A 835 -1.90 28.63 25.35
N GLY A 836 -0.58 28.81 25.46
CA GLY A 836 0.04 29.91 26.22
C GLY A 836 -0.44 31.30 25.82
N ALA A 837 -0.77 31.53 24.55
CA ALA A 837 -1.30 32.80 24.04
C ALA A 837 -2.68 33.17 24.60
N THR A 838 -3.49 32.19 25.04
CA THR A 838 -4.82 32.41 25.64
C THR A 838 -4.84 32.12 27.14
N GLY A 839 -3.68 32.21 27.78
CA GLY A 839 -3.49 32.02 29.22
C GLY A 839 -2.90 30.66 29.60
N GLY A 840 -2.79 29.70 28.69
CA GLY A 840 -2.17 28.38 28.90
C GLY A 840 -3.06 27.35 29.61
N ASN A 841 -2.92 26.08 29.24
CA ASN A 841 -3.58 24.98 29.93
C ASN A 841 -2.91 24.57 31.25
N CYS A 842 -1.63 24.90 31.45
CA CYS A 842 -0.98 24.70 32.74
C CYS A 842 -1.15 25.94 33.64
N GLU A 843 -1.44 25.72 34.92
CA GLU A 843 -1.61 26.79 35.91
C GLU A 843 -0.36 27.65 36.05
N LEU A 844 0.82 27.05 35.88
CA LEU A 844 2.12 27.68 36.07
C LEU A 844 2.69 28.31 34.78
N THR A 845 2.00 28.20 33.65
CA THR A 845 2.43 28.79 32.38
C THR A 845 2.52 30.31 32.48
N GLU A 846 3.67 30.85 32.09
CA GLU A 846 3.88 32.28 31.88
C GLU A 846 3.95 32.55 30.37
N THR A 847 2.96 33.26 29.84
CA THR A 847 2.84 33.53 28.40
C THR A 847 4.10 34.20 27.86
N GLY A 848 4.69 33.62 26.80
CA GLY A 848 5.89 34.13 26.15
C GLY A 848 7.21 33.68 26.77
N HIS A 849 7.18 33.00 27.92
CA HIS A 849 8.39 32.65 28.67
C HIS A 849 8.55 31.13 28.86
N VAL A 850 9.81 30.73 29.08
CA VAL A 850 10.15 29.39 29.59
C VAL A 850 10.41 29.53 31.08
N LYS A 851 9.70 28.76 31.89
CA LYS A 851 9.77 28.80 33.35
C LYS A 851 10.22 27.46 33.89
N GLU A 852 11.15 27.48 34.83
CA GLU A 852 11.49 26.29 35.62
C GLU A 852 10.73 26.31 36.94
N TYR A 853 10.12 25.18 37.32
CA TYR A 853 9.44 25.02 38.59
C TYR A 853 9.62 23.59 39.12
N ASN A 854 10.16 23.43 40.33
CA ASN A 854 10.44 22.13 40.95
C ASN A 854 11.21 21.14 40.05
N GLY A 855 12.13 21.66 39.23
CA GLY A 855 12.92 20.87 38.27
C GLY A 855 12.15 20.46 37.00
N VAL A 856 10.91 20.90 36.81
CA VAL A 856 10.14 20.75 35.58
C VAL A 856 10.28 22.02 34.75
N THR A 857 10.57 21.89 33.45
CA THR A 857 10.61 23.04 32.54
C THR A 857 9.26 23.21 31.85
N ILE A 858 8.69 24.41 31.92
CA ILE A 858 7.39 24.77 31.35
C ILE A 858 7.63 25.78 30.22
N ILE A 859 7.35 25.36 29.00
CA ILE A 859 7.52 26.13 27.77
C ILE A 859 6.17 26.76 27.40
N GLY A 860 6.01 28.06 27.68
CA GLY A 860 4.81 28.85 27.39
C GLY A 860 4.99 29.87 26.25
N VAL A 861 5.99 29.67 25.40
CA VAL A 861 6.34 30.60 24.31
C VAL A 861 5.26 30.59 23.21
N THR A 862 4.97 31.77 22.66
CA THR A 862 3.88 31.96 21.67
C THR A 862 4.38 32.01 20.23
N ASP A 863 5.70 31.98 20.03
CA ASP A 863 6.38 32.12 18.74
C ASP A 863 6.75 30.78 18.09
N LEU A 864 6.23 29.64 18.58
CA LEU A 864 6.60 28.30 18.11
C LEU A 864 6.51 28.15 16.58
N ILE A 865 5.46 28.71 15.97
CA ILE A 865 5.26 28.66 14.52
C ILE A 865 6.32 29.51 13.78
N SER A 866 6.73 30.63 14.38
CA SER A 866 7.76 31.55 13.87
C SER A 866 9.17 30.93 13.95
N ARG A 867 9.42 30.03 14.91
CA ARG A 867 10.69 29.27 15.00
C ARG A 867 10.92 28.30 13.83
N MET A 868 9.89 28.04 13.04
CA MET A 868 9.95 27.30 11.79
C MET A 868 9.53 28.17 10.60
N ALA A 869 9.97 29.43 10.60
CA ALA A 869 9.56 30.47 9.64
C ALA A 869 9.59 30.02 8.18
N TRP A 870 10.62 29.30 7.73
CA TRP A 870 10.69 28.79 6.35
C TRP A 870 9.48 27.92 6.01
N GLN A 871 9.21 26.87 6.81
CA GLN A 871 8.11 25.94 6.58
C GLN A 871 6.74 26.61 6.78
N SER A 872 6.61 27.44 7.81
CA SER A 872 5.37 28.15 8.12
C SER A 872 4.99 29.14 7.03
N SER A 873 5.96 29.87 6.49
CA SER A 873 5.76 30.80 5.37
C SER A 873 5.40 30.05 4.09
N SER A 874 6.06 28.92 3.80
CA SER A 874 5.72 28.09 2.64
C SER A 874 4.29 27.53 2.71
N MET A 875 3.86 27.01 3.86
CA MET A 875 2.49 26.51 4.03
C MET A 875 1.46 27.65 3.98
N TYR A 876 1.73 28.78 4.65
CA TYR A 876 0.87 29.96 4.60
C TYR A 876 0.75 30.52 3.18
N SER A 877 1.87 30.65 2.46
CA SER A 877 1.92 31.09 1.06
C SER A 877 1.11 30.19 0.13
N ASN A 878 1.10 28.88 0.37
CA ASN A 878 0.27 27.95 -0.39
C ASN A 878 -1.22 28.15 -0.11
N ASN A 879 -1.61 28.35 1.16
CA ASN A 879 -2.99 28.72 1.50
C ASN A 879 -3.40 30.04 0.82
N MET A 880 -2.51 31.04 0.81
CA MET A 880 -2.76 32.34 0.17
C MET A 880 -2.86 32.23 -1.35
N ALA A 881 -2.00 31.45 -2.00
CA ALA A 881 -2.09 31.23 -3.44
C ALA A 881 -3.41 30.55 -3.84
N ASN A 882 -3.85 29.54 -3.07
CA ASN A 882 -5.15 28.89 -3.27
C ASN A 882 -6.31 29.87 -3.06
N LEU A 883 -6.21 30.75 -2.05
CA LEU A 883 -7.22 31.77 -1.77
C LEU A 883 -7.31 32.81 -2.90
N MET A 884 -6.17 33.27 -3.42
CA MET A 884 -6.14 34.22 -4.54
C MET A 884 -6.72 33.62 -5.82
N GLU A 885 -6.48 32.34 -6.09
CA GLU A 885 -7.12 31.62 -7.19
C GLU A 885 -8.65 31.50 -7.01
N LEU A 886 -9.14 31.37 -5.78
CA LEU A 886 -10.58 31.39 -5.49
C LEU A 886 -11.19 32.79 -5.68
N LEU A 887 -10.48 33.84 -5.27
CA LEU A 887 -10.90 35.24 -5.43
C LEU A 887 -10.80 35.73 -6.88
N CYS A 888 -10.04 35.02 -7.72
CA CYS A 888 -9.83 35.34 -9.14
C CYS A 888 -10.12 34.10 -10.03
N PRO A 889 -11.38 33.65 -10.13
CA PRO A 889 -11.73 32.43 -10.87
C PRO A 889 -11.41 32.58 -12.36
N GLN A 890 -10.73 31.59 -12.94
CA GLN A 890 -10.39 31.59 -14.37
C GLN A 890 -11.66 31.40 -15.22
N SER A 891 -12.04 32.44 -15.96
CA SER A 891 -13.15 32.40 -16.92
C SER A 891 -12.66 32.77 -18.32
N SER A 892 -13.34 32.23 -19.34
CA SER A 892 -13.09 32.50 -20.76
C SER A 892 -13.45 33.94 -21.18
N GLU A 893 -14.22 34.67 -20.37
CA GLU A 893 -14.53 36.09 -20.58
C GLU A 893 -13.43 36.97 -19.96
N VAL A 894 -12.79 37.80 -20.78
CA VAL A 894 -11.71 38.72 -20.37
C VAL A 894 -12.14 39.65 -19.22
N GLU A 895 -13.44 39.94 -19.08
CA GLU A 895 -14.00 40.79 -18.02
C GLU A 895 -14.00 40.16 -16.62
N LYS A 896 -13.87 38.83 -16.50
CA LYS A 896 -13.86 38.09 -15.21
C LYS A 896 -12.47 37.89 -14.61
N ARG A 897 -11.40 38.34 -15.28
CA ARG A 897 -10.02 38.37 -14.74
C ARG A 897 -9.82 39.56 -13.80
N LYS A 898 -10.67 39.72 -12.79
CA LYS A 898 -10.57 40.78 -11.78
C LYS A 898 -10.82 40.19 -10.40
N LEU A 899 -10.29 40.85 -9.36
CA LEU A 899 -10.57 40.49 -7.97
C LEU A 899 -12.09 40.49 -7.74
N PHE A 900 -12.66 39.34 -7.38
CA PHE A 900 -14.10 39.18 -7.20
C PHE A 900 -14.43 38.61 -5.82
N ILE A 901 -14.81 39.49 -4.90
CA ILE A 901 -15.29 39.13 -3.55
C ILE A 901 -16.77 38.73 -3.65
N ASN A 902 -17.02 37.49 -4.08
CA ASN A 902 -18.36 36.93 -4.20
C ASN A 902 -18.97 36.63 -2.82
N MET A 903 -19.90 37.48 -2.36
CA MET A 903 -20.59 37.28 -1.07
C MET A 903 -21.63 36.16 -1.08
N GLU A 904 -21.92 35.58 -2.25
CA GLU A 904 -22.74 34.37 -2.38
C GLU A 904 -21.92 33.10 -2.16
N ASP A 905 -20.60 33.15 -2.35
CA ASP A 905 -19.73 32.02 -2.04
C ASP A 905 -19.58 31.88 -0.52
N THR A 906 -19.89 30.70 0.03
CA THR A 906 -19.89 30.49 1.48
C THR A 906 -18.51 30.65 2.14
N VAL A 907 -17.40 30.34 1.45
CA VAL A 907 -16.05 30.52 2.01
C VAL A 907 -15.71 32.00 2.04
N ILE A 908 -15.89 32.68 0.92
CA ILE A 908 -15.61 34.13 0.81
C ILE A 908 -16.50 34.90 1.78
N ARG A 909 -17.80 34.57 1.87
CA ARG A 909 -18.73 35.16 2.83
C ARG A 909 -18.32 34.91 4.28
N GLY A 910 -17.84 33.70 4.60
CA GLY A 910 -17.41 33.32 5.93
C GLY A 910 -16.20 34.14 6.42
N MET A 911 -15.22 34.35 5.54
CA MET A 911 -13.99 35.05 5.88
C MET A 911 -14.03 36.58 5.68
N THR A 912 -14.93 37.10 4.84
CA THR A 912 -15.07 38.55 4.62
C THR A 912 -15.73 39.19 5.83
N VAL A 913 -14.94 39.92 6.63
CA VAL A 913 -15.37 40.55 7.88
C VAL A 913 -15.72 42.02 7.72
N VAL A 914 -15.14 42.70 6.74
CA VAL A 914 -15.50 44.07 6.33
C VAL A 914 -15.56 44.13 4.81
N LYS A 915 -16.62 44.71 4.26
CA LYS A 915 -16.74 44.97 2.82
C LYS A 915 -17.48 46.28 2.57
N GLY A 916 -16.92 47.16 1.73
CA GLY A 916 -17.57 48.40 1.30
C GLY A 916 -18.02 49.29 2.46
N GLY A 917 -17.17 49.44 3.48
CA GLY A 917 -17.43 50.29 4.65
C GLY A 917 -18.42 49.72 5.67
N GLN A 918 -18.83 48.46 5.53
CA GLN A 918 -19.72 47.77 6.46
C GLN A 918 -19.05 46.54 7.07
N VAL A 919 -19.22 46.36 8.38
CA VAL A 919 -18.83 45.13 9.07
C VAL A 919 -19.82 44.03 8.70
N THR A 920 -19.34 42.97 8.07
CA THR A 920 -20.13 41.82 7.59
C THR A 920 -20.02 40.61 8.51
N TRP A 921 -19.27 40.72 9.61
CA TRP A 921 -19.17 39.73 10.67
C TRP A 921 -20.29 39.89 11.72
N PRO A 922 -20.90 38.81 12.24
CA PRO A 922 -20.69 37.39 11.90
C PRO A 922 -21.43 36.96 10.62
N PRO A 923 -20.96 35.90 9.93
CA PRO A 923 -21.67 35.32 8.79
C PRO A 923 -23.00 34.67 9.21
N PRO A 924 -23.98 34.54 8.29
CA PRO A 924 -25.22 33.81 8.55
C PRO A 924 -24.95 32.37 9.00
N GLN A 925 -25.77 31.82 9.89
CA GLN A 925 -25.57 30.47 10.44
C GLN A 925 -25.47 29.37 9.38
N GLU A 926 -26.14 29.52 8.24
CA GLU A 926 -26.09 28.56 7.11
C GLU A 926 -24.68 28.41 6.52
N VAL A 927 -23.85 29.46 6.59
CA VAL A 927 -22.46 29.47 6.13
C VAL A 927 -21.54 28.70 7.11
N THR A 928 -21.94 28.60 8.38
CA THR A 928 -21.18 27.92 9.45
C THR A 928 -21.66 26.50 9.73
N LYS A 929 -22.79 26.05 9.17
CA LYS A 929 -23.29 24.69 9.38
C LYS A 929 -22.44 23.69 8.58
N THR A 930 -21.69 22.86 9.29
CA THR A 930 -21.09 21.64 8.75
C THR A 930 -22.21 20.72 8.28
N ALA A 931 -22.19 20.31 7.02
CA ALA A 931 -23.06 19.24 6.51
C ALA A 931 -22.58 17.89 7.06
N ALA A 932 -22.65 17.72 8.38
CA ALA A 932 -22.60 16.44 9.07
C ALA A 932 -23.93 16.28 9.81
N GLN A 933 -25.03 16.18 9.07
CA GLN A 933 -26.24 15.63 9.65
C GLN A 933 -25.93 14.18 10.03
N LYS A 934 -25.87 13.91 11.34
CA LYS A 934 -25.99 12.56 11.90
C LYS A 934 -27.20 11.92 11.24
N LYS A 935 -26.97 11.05 10.25
CA LYS A 935 -27.97 10.08 9.83
C LYS A 935 -28.12 9.18 11.05
N LYS A 936 -29.22 9.34 11.79
CA LYS A 936 -29.65 8.37 12.80
C LYS A 936 -29.65 7.00 12.09
N SER A 937 -28.63 6.20 12.37
CA SER A 937 -28.69 4.77 12.13
C SER A 937 -29.87 4.27 12.96
N GLU A 938 -30.79 3.59 12.30
CA GLU A 938 -31.86 2.84 12.96
C GLU A 938 -31.25 1.97 14.05
N GLU A 939 -31.91 1.95 15.22
CA GLU A 939 -31.56 1.12 16.36
C GLU A 939 -31.34 -0.32 15.87
N TRP A 940 -30.08 -0.74 15.92
CA TRP A 940 -29.69 -2.13 15.85
C TRP A 940 -30.06 -2.75 17.19
N ASN A 941 -31.02 -3.68 17.18
CA ASN A 941 -31.26 -4.56 18.32
C ASN A 941 -30.00 -5.38 18.58
N GLU A 942 -29.39 -5.19 19.75
CA GLU A 942 -28.14 -5.83 20.20
C GLU A 942 -28.25 -7.35 20.43
N ASP A 943 -29.42 -7.96 20.20
CA ASP A 943 -29.65 -9.36 20.58
C ASP A 943 -29.33 -10.42 19.50
N ASP A 944 -28.98 -10.07 18.24
CA ASP A 944 -28.94 -11.11 17.18
C ASP A 944 -27.60 -11.45 16.53
N HIS A 945 -26.48 -10.74 16.76
CA HIS A 945 -25.18 -11.18 16.22
C HIS A 945 -23.99 -10.83 17.12
N SER A 946 -23.78 -11.63 18.17
CA SER A 946 -22.48 -11.70 18.86
C SER A 946 -21.50 -12.61 18.11
N SER A 947 -20.87 -12.10 17.05
CA SER A 947 -19.54 -12.57 16.62
C SER A 947 -18.51 -11.52 17.01
N VAL A 948 -17.93 -11.73 18.20
CA VAL A 948 -16.93 -10.89 18.85
C VAL A 948 -15.66 -10.76 17.99
N LEU A 949 -15.28 -9.54 17.61
CA LEU A 949 -13.89 -9.21 17.30
C LEU A 949 -13.17 -8.87 18.61
N PRO A 950 -12.02 -9.48 18.94
CA PRO A 950 -11.38 -9.29 20.23
C PRO A 950 -10.61 -7.97 20.33
N LYS A 951 -10.85 -7.25 21.44
CA LYS A 951 -10.07 -6.11 21.93
C LYS A 951 -8.64 -6.54 22.30
N THR A 952 -7.67 -5.71 21.94
CA THR A 952 -6.27 -5.80 22.36
C THR A 952 -6.13 -5.39 23.83
N GLU A 953 -6.07 -6.39 24.71
CA GLU A 953 -5.61 -6.25 26.10
C GLU A 953 -4.26 -6.94 26.33
N SER A 954 -3.54 -6.45 27.34
CA SER A 954 -2.17 -6.80 27.75
C SER A 954 -1.74 -8.26 27.52
N PHE A 955 -0.72 -8.39 26.67
CA PHE A 955 -0.18 -9.61 26.05
C PHE A 955 0.31 -10.69 27.03
N PHE A 956 0.54 -10.37 28.30
CA PHE A 956 1.15 -11.30 29.27
C PHE A 956 0.17 -11.85 30.32
N ALA A 957 -0.92 -11.13 30.63
CA ALA A 957 -1.83 -11.52 31.71
C ALA A 957 -2.85 -12.60 31.31
N LYS A 958 -3.21 -12.70 30.02
CA LYS A 958 -4.25 -13.62 29.54
C LYS A 958 -3.72 -15.01 29.12
N ARG A 959 -2.44 -15.12 28.75
CA ARG A 959 -1.88 -16.36 28.14
C ARG A 959 -1.67 -17.52 29.12
N VAL A 960 -1.81 -17.28 30.42
CA VAL A 960 -1.72 -18.33 31.46
C VAL A 960 -3.11 -18.82 31.89
N TYR A 961 -4.19 -18.06 31.64
CA TYR A 961 -5.54 -18.38 32.13
C TYR A 961 -6.59 -18.65 31.04
N ASP A 962 -6.41 -18.16 29.81
CA ASP A 962 -7.22 -18.62 28.67
C ASP A 962 -6.48 -19.75 27.96
N LEU A 963 -6.65 -20.98 28.47
CA LEU A 963 -6.16 -22.17 27.80
C LEU A 963 -6.83 -22.28 26.43
N ALA A 964 -6.06 -21.94 25.40
CA ALA A 964 -6.14 -22.29 23.98
C ALA A 964 -7.54 -22.66 23.46
N SER A 965 -8.01 -21.94 22.43
CA SER A 965 -9.23 -22.32 21.70
C SER A 965 -9.22 -23.82 21.37
N VAL A 966 -10.38 -24.47 21.26
CA VAL A 966 -10.46 -25.93 20.99
C VAL A 966 -9.59 -26.33 19.79
N GLY A 967 -9.49 -25.46 18.78
CA GLY A 967 -8.59 -25.63 17.64
C GLY A 967 -7.09 -25.54 17.99
N GLU A 968 -6.68 -24.61 18.84
CA GLU A 968 -5.30 -24.49 19.32
C GLU A 968 -4.91 -25.63 20.25
N LEU A 969 -5.81 -26.09 21.13
CA LEU A 969 -5.58 -27.30 21.96
C LEU A 969 -5.45 -28.55 21.09
N PHE A 970 -6.28 -28.67 20.05
CA PHE A 970 -6.18 -29.77 19.09
C PHE A 970 -4.89 -29.70 18.28
N ALA A 971 -4.48 -28.50 17.83
CA ALA A 971 -3.23 -28.30 17.11
C ALA A 971 -2.00 -28.58 18.00
N LEU A 972 -2.04 -28.15 19.27
CA LEU A 972 -0.98 -28.38 20.24
C LEU A 972 -0.91 -29.86 20.65
N GLY A 973 -2.06 -30.51 20.83
CA GLY A 973 -2.17 -31.95 21.07
C GLY A 973 -1.69 -32.78 19.88
N PHE A 974 -2.09 -32.42 18.66
CA PHE A 974 -1.58 -33.04 17.43
C PHE A 974 -0.08 -32.81 17.29
N GLY A 975 0.42 -31.60 17.58
CA GLY A 975 1.84 -31.27 17.57
C GLY A 975 2.62 -32.14 18.56
N LEU A 976 2.19 -32.22 19.82
CA LEU A 976 2.81 -33.06 20.84
C LEU A 976 2.78 -34.55 20.46
N PHE A 977 1.67 -35.04 19.90
CA PHE A 977 1.55 -36.41 19.42
C PHE A 977 2.48 -36.69 18.23
N PHE A 978 2.48 -35.80 17.23
CA PHE A 978 3.32 -35.91 16.04
C PHE A 978 4.81 -35.87 16.40
N PHE A 979 5.25 -34.85 17.16
CA PHE A 979 6.64 -34.75 17.60
C PHE A 979 7.02 -35.85 18.59
N GLY A 980 6.07 -36.36 19.38
CA GLY A 980 6.27 -37.53 20.23
C GLY A 980 6.55 -38.81 19.43
N ILE A 981 5.79 -39.05 18.35
CA ILE A 981 6.04 -40.17 17.43
C ILE A 981 7.35 -39.98 16.67
N VAL A 982 7.59 -38.79 16.11
CA VAL A 982 8.84 -38.49 15.39
C VAL A 982 10.05 -38.66 16.31
N GLY A 983 9.98 -38.14 17.54
CA GLY A 983 11.06 -38.30 18.53
C GLY A 983 11.27 -39.74 19.00
N ALA A 984 10.22 -40.57 19.01
CA ALA A 984 10.30 -41.96 19.43
C ALA A 984 10.79 -42.93 18.32
N TYR A 985 10.51 -42.64 17.05
CA TYR A 985 10.69 -43.60 15.96
C TYR A 985 11.48 -43.08 14.75
N ALA A 986 11.73 -41.77 14.63
CA ALA A 986 12.39 -41.23 13.44
C ALA A 986 13.91 -41.09 13.60
N HIS A 987 14.62 -41.34 12.50
CA HIS A 987 16.06 -41.19 12.43
C HIS A 987 16.49 -39.72 12.65
N TYR A 988 17.63 -39.51 13.33
CA TYR A 988 18.26 -38.19 13.54
C TYR A 988 18.36 -37.30 12.28
N TYR A 989 18.72 -37.84 11.11
CA TYR A 989 18.79 -37.06 9.86
C TYR A 989 17.42 -36.51 9.45
N PHE A 990 16.35 -37.30 9.60
CA PHE A 990 14.99 -36.83 9.32
C PHE A 990 14.59 -35.70 10.28
N VAL A 991 14.92 -35.82 11.56
CA VAL A 991 14.62 -34.78 12.57
C VAL A 991 15.30 -33.45 12.20
N ASN A 992 16.56 -33.48 11.78
CA ASN A 992 17.26 -32.27 11.32
C ASN A 992 16.63 -31.65 10.07
N GLN A 993 16.26 -32.47 9.07
CA GLN A 993 15.59 -31.95 7.87
C GLN A 993 14.20 -31.40 8.19
N LEU A 994 13.46 -32.04 9.09
CA LEU A 994 12.17 -31.58 9.56
C LEU A 994 12.31 -30.23 10.29
N LEU A 995 13.36 -30.05 11.10
CA LEU A 995 13.67 -28.76 11.73
C LEU A 995 13.89 -27.66 10.68
N PHE A 996 14.73 -27.91 9.68
CA PHE A 996 14.96 -26.95 8.60
C PHE A 996 13.68 -26.64 7.83
N PHE A 997 12.86 -27.64 7.54
CA PHE A 997 11.56 -27.48 6.87
C PHE A 997 10.62 -26.57 7.68
N ILE A 998 10.45 -26.83 8.98
CA ILE A 998 9.56 -26.06 9.86
C ILE A 998 10.03 -24.61 9.99
N ILE A 999 11.32 -24.38 10.29
CA ILE A 999 11.87 -23.02 10.46
C ILE A 999 11.74 -22.23 9.16
N SER A 1000 12.02 -22.86 8.01
CA SER A 1000 11.90 -22.22 6.70
C SER A 1000 10.44 -21.88 6.37
N GLY A 1001 9.50 -22.75 6.74
CA GLY A 1001 8.07 -22.48 6.58
C GLY A 1001 7.60 -21.28 7.42
N VAL A 1002 8.03 -21.20 8.69
CA VAL A 1002 7.74 -20.06 9.57
C VAL A 1002 8.37 -18.77 9.04
N LEU A 1003 9.63 -18.83 8.60
CA LEU A 1003 10.29 -17.65 8.04
C LEU A 1003 9.61 -17.19 6.74
N GLY A 1004 9.25 -18.13 5.86
CA GLY A 1004 8.46 -17.84 4.66
C GLY A 1004 7.15 -17.10 4.97
N TYR A 1005 6.50 -17.45 6.09
CA TYR A 1005 5.28 -16.76 6.53
C TYR A 1005 5.50 -15.28 6.83
N TYR A 1006 6.50 -14.95 7.63
CA TYR A 1006 6.79 -13.55 7.97
C TYR A 1006 7.29 -12.72 6.79
N LEU A 1007 7.98 -13.34 5.83
CA LEU A 1007 8.53 -12.64 4.67
C LEU A 1007 7.46 -12.16 3.69
N ILE A 1008 6.34 -12.89 3.56
CA ILE A 1008 5.35 -12.64 2.50
C ILE A 1008 4.17 -11.80 2.96
N ASN A 1009 3.83 -11.85 4.25
CA ASN A 1009 2.75 -11.04 4.80
C ASN A 1009 2.97 -9.53 4.63
N ASN A 1010 4.21 -9.10 4.38
CA ASN A 1010 4.58 -7.69 4.23
C ASN A 1010 4.74 -7.24 2.77
N VAL A 1011 4.33 -8.03 1.79
CA VAL A 1011 4.53 -7.72 0.36
C VAL A 1011 3.42 -6.81 -0.16
N GLU A 1012 3.79 -5.70 -0.80
CA GLU A 1012 2.85 -4.79 -1.49
C GLU A 1012 2.03 -5.53 -2.57
N PRO A 1013 0.70 -5.33 -2.67
CA PRO A 1013 -0.15 -6.04 -3.64
C PRO A 1013 0.28 -5.92 -5.11
N ALA A 1014 0.92 -4.80 -5.46
CA ALA A 1014 1.48 -4.56 -6.79
C ALA A 1014 2.57 -5.58 -7.19
N LEU A 1015 3.22 -6.19 -6.20
CA LEU A 1015 4.33 -7.14 -6.40
C LEU A 1015 3.89 -8.60 -6.35
N PHE A 1016 2.61 -8.93 -6.16
CA PHE A 1016 2.18 -10.33 -6.10
C PHE A 1016 2.48 -11.14 -7.37
N SER A 1017 2.34 -10.54 -8.57
CA SER A 1017 2.74 -11.17 -9.84
C SER A 1017 4.26 -11.42 -9.91
N PRO A 1018 5.12 -10.40 -9.72
CA PRO A 1018 6.57 -10.59 -9.60
C PRO A 1018 6.99 -11.60 -8.53
N LEU A 1019 6.36 -11.57 -7.36
CA LEU A 1019 6.62 -12.49 -6.25
C LEU A 1019 6.30 -13.92 -6.65
N MET A 1020 5.12 -14.17 -7.23
CA MET A 1020 4.71 -15.52 -7.66
C MET A 1020 5.69 -16.10 -8.70
N SER A 1021 6.07 -15.29 -9.70
CA SER A 1021 7.06 -15.69 -10.70
C SER A 1021 8.45 -15.93 -10.09
N THR A 1022 8.87 -15.09 -9.14
CA THR A 1022 10.18 -15.24 -8.48
C THR A 1022 10.19 -16.47 -7.57
N SER A 1023 9.16 -16.68 -6.74
CA SER A 1023 9.02 -17.89 -5.91
C SER A 1023 9.04 -19.17 -6.76
N ASN A 1024 8.38 -19.15 -7.92
CA ASN A 1024 8.45 -20.27 -8.86
C ASN A 1024 9.86 -20.47 -9.45
N SER A 1025 10.61 -19.40 -9.68
CA SER A 1025 12.03 -19.49 -10.08
C SER A 1025 12.89 -20.11 -8.98
N LEU A 1026 12.60 -19.78 -7.71
CA LEU A 1026 13.25 -20.35 -6.54
C LEU A 1026 12.94 -21.84 -6.35
N SER A 1027 11.71 -22.29 -6.62
CA SER A 1027 11.40 -23.74 -6.60
C SER A 1027 12.11 -24.51 -7.70
N GLY A 1028 12.57 -23.83 -8.75
CA GLY A 1028 13.48 -24.38 -9.76
C GLY A 1028 14.80 -24.92 -9.20
N VAL A 1029 15.13 -24.67 -7.92
CA VAL A 1029 16.22 -25.32 -7.18
C VAL A 1029 16.13 -26.85 -7.20
N VAL A 1030 14.95 -27.41 -7.49
CA VAL A 1030 14.77 -28.85 -7.76
C VAL A 1030 15.79 -29.39 -8.78
N ILE A 1031 16.30 -28.55 -9.69
CA ILE A 1031 17.39 -28.89 -10.62
C ILE A 1031 18.61 -29.55 -9.94
N LEU A 1032 18.89 -29.24 -8.67
CA LEU A 1032 19.97 -29.85 -7.90
C LEU A 1032 19.76 -31.36 -7.68
N GLY A 1033 18.51 -31.82 -7.58
CA GLY A 1033 18.19 -33.24 -7.51
C GLY A 1033 18.43 -33.94 -8.84
N GLY A 1034 18.03 -33.30 -9.93
CA GLY A 1034 18.35 -33.69 -11.31
C GLY A 1034 19.85 -33.87 -11.53
N MET A 1035 20.67 -32.91 -11.07
CA MET A 1035 22.13 -32.97 -11.13
C MET A 1035 22.70 -34.19 -10.39
N LEU A 1036 22.16 -34.51 -9.21
CA LEU A 1036 22.57 -35.69 -8.46
C LEU A 1036 22.26 -36.99 -9.19
N MET A 1037 21.11 -37.08 -9.85
CA MET A 1037 20.77 -38.29 -10.61
C MET A 1037 21.52 -38.39 -11.93
N ALA A 1038 21.83 -37.25 -12.57
CA ALA A 1038 22.62 -37.24 -13.80
C ALA A 1038 24.07 -37.72 -13.60
N SER A 1039 24.58 -37.68 -12.36
CA SER A 1039 25.90 -38.22 -12.01
C SER A 1039 25.90 -39.74 -11.74
N LEU A 1040 24.73 -40.38 -11.76
CA LEU A 1040 24.60 -41.84 -11.63
C LEU A 1040 25.14 -42.58 -12.87
N PRO A 1041 25.40 -43.91 -12.77
CA PRO A 1041 26.08 -44.67 -13.82
C PRO A 1041 25.47 -44.50 -15.22
N ASN A 1042 26.35 -44.40 -16.21
CA ASN A 1042 25.98 -44.11 -17.60
C ASN A 1042 24.92 -45.09 -18.15
N GLY A 1043 23.84 -44.53 -18.71
CA GLY A 1043 22.76 -45.30 -19.32
C GLY A 1043 21.73 -45.86 -18.33
N SER A 1044 21.84 -45.57 -17.03
CA SER A 1044 20.80 -45.91 -16.07
C SER A 1044 19.50 -45.13 -16.33
N ALA A 1045 18.37 -45.70 -15.95
CA ALA A 1045 17.07 -45.02 -16.05
C ALA A 1045 17.06 -43.71 -15.24
N SER A 1046 17.72 -43.69 -14.08
CA SER A 1046 17.83 -42.52 -13.22
C SER A 1046 18.67 -41.41 -13.85
N GLN A 1047 19.75 -41.75 -14.57
CA GLN A 1047 20.53 -40.74 -15.29
C GLN A 1047 19.68 -40.07 -16.38
N ILE A 1048 18.95 -40.86 -17.18
CA ILE A 1048 18.10 -40.34 -18.26
C ILE A 1048 16.98 -39.46 -17.68
N LEU A 1049 16.29 -39.92 -16.64
CA LEU A 1049 15.25 -39.15 -15.97
C LEU A 1049 15.80 -37.92 -15.25
N GLY A 1050 17.02 -38.00 -14.71
CA GLY A 1050 17.75 -36.87 -14.14
C GLY A 1050 18.08 -35.81 -15.19
N CYS A 1051 18.55 -36.21 -16.37
CA CYS A 1051 18.79 -35.29 -17.50
C CYS A 1051 17.50 -34.59 -17.96
N ALA A 1052 16.39 -35.34 -18.00
CA ALA A 1052 15.07 -34.79 -18.31
C ALA A 1052 14.60 -33.82 -17.21
N ALA A 1053 14.78 -34.17 -15.93
CA ALA A 1053 14.47 -33.31 -14.79
C ALA A 1053 15.28 -32.01 -14.82
N ILE A 1054 16.58 -32.07 -15.11
CA ILE A 1054 17.43 -30.88 -15.30
C ILE A 1054 16.87 -29.99 -16.42
N SER A 1055 16.51 -30.59 -17.55
CA SER A 1055 16.00 -29.85 -18.72
C SER A 1055 14.73 -29.07 -18.38
N VAL A 1056 13.75 -29.72 -17.73
CA VAL A 1056 12.47 -29.07 -17.38
C VAL A 1056 12.61 -28.09 -16.22
N ALA A 1057 13.43 -28.39 -15.21
CA ALA A 1057 13.71 -27.50 -14.09
C ALA A 1057 14.44 -26.23 -14.56
N ALA A 1058 15.36 -26.35 -15.53
CA ALA A 1058 16.05 -25.21 -16.13
C ALA A 1058 15.09 -24.24 -16.83
N VAL A 1059 14.06 -24.74 -17.53
CA VAL A 1059 13.01 -23.86 -18.10
C VAL A 1059 12.37 -23.01 -17.00
N ASN A 1060 12.07 -23.62 -15.85
CA ASN A 1060 11.47 -22.92 -14.71
C ASN A 1060 12.42 -21.86 -14.12
N VAL A 1061 13.68 -22.23 -13.84
CA VAL A 1061 14.69 -21.32 -13.26
C VAL A 1061 14.93 -20.12 -14.18
N PHE A 1062 15.37 -20.37 -15.41
CA PHE A 1062 15.82 -19.29 -16.30
C PHE A 1062 14.64 -18.49 -16.85
N GLY A 1063 13.53 -19.17 -17.20
CA GLY A 1063 12.31 -18.52 -17.65
C GLY A 1063 11.68 -17.67 -16.56
N GLY A 1064 11.54 -18.21 -15.34
CA GLY A 1064 10.94 -17.49 -14.22
C GLY A 1064 11.72 -16.25 -13.82
N PHE A 1065 13.05 -16.31 -13.73
CA PHE A 1065 13.86 -15.13 -13.40
C PHE A 1065 13.80 -14.07 -14.51
N ALA A 1066 13.81 -14.49 -15.79
CA ALA A 1066 13.68 -13.58 -16.92
C ALA A 1066 12.32 -12.87 -16.97
N VAL A 1067 11.23 -13.61 -16.71
CA VAL A 1067 9.88 -13.05 -16.60
C VAL A 1067 9.78 -12.06 -15.44
N SER A 1068 10.33 -12.42 -14.28
CA SER A 1068 10.35 -11.56 -13.09
C SER A 1068 11.13 -10.27 -13.34
N TYR A 1069 12.29 -10.37 -13.99
CA TYR A 1069 13.10 -9.22 -14.39
C TYR A 1069 12.32 -8.27 -15.31
N ARG A 1070 11.68 -8.83 -16.33
CA ARG A 1070 10.89 -8.06 -17.30
C ARG A 1070 9.74 -7.30 -16.62
N MET A 1071 9.02 -7.93 -15.69
CA MET A 1071 7.98 -7.23 -14.91
C MET A 1071 8.56 -6.09 -14.07
N LEU A 1072 9.66 -6.34 -13.34
CA LEU A 1072 10.24 -5.35 -12.42
C LEU A 1072 10.86 -4.14 -13.11
N LEU A 1073 11.27 -4.27 -14.38
CA LEU A 1073 11.73 -3.13 -15.19
C LEU A 1073 10.60 -2.17 -15.59
N MET A 1074 9.34 -2.63 -15.58
CA MET A 1074 8.20 -1.81 -16.00
C MET A 1074 7.76 -0.83 -14.90
N PHE A 1075 8.00 -1.13 -13.63
CA PHE A 1075 7.73 -0.20 -12.54
C PHE A 1075 8.70 0.97 -12.60
N LYS A 1076 8.21 2.14 -13.01
CA LYS A 1076 8.93 3.42 -13.02
C LYS A 1076 8.24 4.41 -12.09
N THR A 1077 9.03 5.18 -11.36
CA THR A 1077 8.60 6.37 -10.63
C THR A 1077 8.74 7.60 -11.54
N GLU A 1078 7.80 8.56 -11.47
CA GLU A 1078 8.01 9.89 -12.07
C GLU A 1078 9.27 10.50 -11.43
N SER A 1079 10.27 10.81 -12.27
CA SER A 1079 11.49 11.54 -11.90
C SER A 1079 11.39 12.96 -12.41
#